data_AF-G2YWV6-F1
#
_entry.id   AF-G2YWV6-F1
#
_cell.length_a   1.000
_cell.length_b   1.000
_cell.length_c   1.000
_cell.angle_alpha   90.00
_cell.angle_beta   90.00
_cell.angle_gamma   90.00
#
_symmetry.space_group_name_H-M   'P 1'
#
loop_
_entity.id
_entity.type
_entity.pdbx_description
1 polymer ?
#
loop_
_entity_poly.entity_id
_entity_poly.type
_entity_poly.pdbx_seq_one_letter_code
_entity_poly.pdbx_strand_id
1 'polypeptide(L)'
;MSVNSRATVKSLLSTLTVIPTKCGMRKPGEAFFESVKLFEDLPTLTNCPGVKEKFLAAIGVRKTVDLETIFSRLLAPPTQAKEGEVSKNSRHMDLIKYLASVKDDIPSEDLRKLKESQICPAEAGPPGQESSQGTARMYKVRELFEPKDALRSLGLPILQWPGPLFSYRSTSNEGRFLSILGLRSFPSVPELIDLMSSTDIILRDKAMAYFIANHHMNGYASFDVNTTRKGILPIEGDEKRRVAPYECFTNEKSSVLGFEILRQDLRIHANKFGVAIDPPITECVNRLIKSPPKSRGEAITLFGYFSSRLGEVGLNSCAKLSDSLIVPVPDSRELTSGLSNEKEQSSNKIKYLTPQQCYLGSSSEYSNIFDFVDFGTEANTFLLKCGSKNEPTKLELAALVCQEPARLLGIMQSPEKYLNLLRSLAIDLPMLRRDTVLFRQMRVSKFLLGSKEISAAKEISNSTSLIDQQDLDVEEPEDAPLKQWHLEQPNNIVVVDDYNSYRLFKETLVCAPLEDTLEEFYLALGSTNLSNIVQEDLRVGQAVTYQGDSVKLRKHILERSKLFLHESPRENVKRDSRWLEKNLTVQVVSGIQVRRSLKGHNLSNTEKRTAACIQERYKGLQLLLARNNSHISRLNLFSLYLY
;
A
#
# COMPACT_ATOMS: atom_id res chain seq x y z
N MET A 1 15.31 72.76 54.32
CA MET A 1 15.47 71.75 55.40
C MET A 1 16.44 70.68 54.93
N SER A 2 17.46 70.37 55.75
CA SER A 2 18.39 69.27 55.47
C SER A 2 17.68 67.92 55.61
N VAL A 3 18.23 66.86 55.00
CA VAL A 3 17.69 65.50 55.10
C VAL A 3 17.61 65.05 56.57
N ASN A 4 18.61 65.41 57.38
CA ASN A 4 18.66 65.10 58.81
C ASN A 4 17.58 65.83 59.62
N SER A 5 17.28 67.10 59.29
CA SER A 5 16.22 67.83 59.99
C SER A 5 14.83 67.25 59.68
N ARG A 6 14.60 66.79 58.43
CA ARG A 6 13.34 66.12 58.04
C ARG A 6 13.14 64.79 58.79
N ALA A 7 14.19 63.99 58.91
CA ALA A 7 14.14 62.71 59.65
C ALA A 7 13.85 62.93 61.15
N THR A 8 14.48 63.94 61.75
CA THR A 8 14.28 64.31 63.16
C THR A 8 12.84 64.74 63.43
N VAL A 9 12.28 65.64 62.60
CA VAL A 9 10.87 66.09 62.72
C VAL A 9 9.91 64.92 62.56
N LYS A 10 10.16 64.01 61.61
CA LYS A 10 9.34 62.80 61.42
C LYS A 10 9.33 61.93 62.67
N SER A 11 10.50 61.65 63.26
CA SER A 11 10.64 60.82 64.45
C SER A 11 9.97 61.42 65.68
N LEU A 12 10.05 62.74 65.86
CA LEU A 12 9.44 63.43 67.00
C LEU A 12 7.92 63.47 66.89
N LEU A 13 7.38 63.75 65.70
CA LEU A 13 5.94 63.87 65.49
C LEU A 13 5.23 62.51 65.45
N SER A 14 5.89 61.44 65.00
CA SER A 14 5.26 60.11 64.88
C SER A 14 4.76 59.53 66.20
N THR A 15 5.35 59.92 67.33
CA THR A 15 5.00 59.39 68.66
C THR A 15 3.98 60.25 69.42
N LEU A 16 3.75 61.49 68.97
CA LEU A 16 2.91 62.46 69.66
C LEU A 16 1.47 62.45 69.12
N THR A 17 0.51 62.74 69.98
CA THR A 17 -0.92 62.83 69.62
C THR A 17 -1.23 64.19 68.99
N VAL A 18 -0.87 64.35 67.72
CA VAL A 18 -0.86 65.66 67.02
C VAL A 18 -1.82 65.75 65.84
N ILE A 19 -2.56 64.68 65.51
CA ILE A 19 -3.41 64.62 64.33
C ILE A 19 -4.89 64.75 64.71
N PRO A 20 -5.61 65.77 64.21
CA PRO A 20 -7.05 65.90 64.46
C PRO A 20 -7.84 64.91 63.60
N THR A 21 -8.68 64.11 64.24
CA THR A 21 -9.56 63.12 63.57
C THR A 21 -10.99 63.24 64.07
N LYS A 22 -11.94 62.57 63.39
CA LYS A 22 -13.35 62.48 63.83
C LYS A 22 -13.50 61.89 65.24
N CYS A 23 -12.53 61.09 65.68
CA CYS A 23 -12.52 60.42 66.99
C CYS A 23 -11.56 61.12 67.99
N GLY A 24 -11.34 62.44 67.83
CA GLY A 24 -10.44 63.25 68.65
C GLY A 24 -9.00 63.30 68.12
N MET A 25 -8.08 63.83 68.93
CA MET A 25 -6.65 63.88 68.58
C MET A 25 -6.03 62.47 68.66
N ARG A 26 -5.31 62.05 67.61
CA ARG A 26 -4.64 60.74 67.52
C ARG A 26 -3.16 60.88 67.15
N LYS A 27 -2.38 59.82 67.36
CA LYS A 27 -1.02 59.72 66.86
C LYS A 27 -1.05 59.55 65.33
N PRO A 28 -0.04 60.02 64.57
CA PRO A 28 0.04 59.81 63.13
C PRO A 28 -0.21 58.36 62.71
N GLY A 29 0.44 57.39 63.35
CA GLY A 29 0.28 55.97 63.04
C GLY A 29 -1.10 55.36 63.30
N GLU A 30 -2.00 56.09 63.98
CA GLU A 30 -3.36 55.66 64.33
C GLU A 30 -4.43 56.44 63.54
N ALA A 31 -4.05 57.42 62.73
CA ALA A 31 -4.97 58.27 61.95
C ALA A 31 -4.98 57.86 60.47
N PHE A 32 -6.13 58.03 59.83
CA PHE A 32 -6.34 57.70 58.41
C PHE A 32 -6.72 58.93 57.59
N PHE A 33 -6.32 58.95 56.31
CA PHE A 33 -6.80 60.00 55.39
C PHE A 33 -8.33 59.92 55.19
N GLU A 34 -8.96 61.05 54.82
CA GLU A 34 -10.41 61.11 54.54
C GLU A 34 -10.85 60.20 53.39
N SER A 35 -9.91 59.78 52.53
CA SER A 35 -10.12 58.77 51.50
C SER A 35 -10.51 57.39 52.06
N VAL A 36 -10.21 57.09 53.33
CA VAL A 36 -10.55 55.82 53.99
C VAL A 36 -11.98 55.86 54.51
N LYS A 37 -12.95 55.46 53.67
CA LYS A 37 -14.39 55.47 53.99
C LYS A 37 -14.99 54.10 54.34
N LEU A 38 -14.16 53.07 54.55
CA LEU A 38 -14.61 51.67 54.70
C LEU A 38 -15.37 51.40 56.01
N PHE A 39 -15.02 52.09 57.09
CA PHE A 39 -15.73 51.99 58.37
C PHE A 39 -15.97 53.39 58.95
N GLU A 40 -17.19 53.66 59.43
CA GLU A 40 -17.58 54.97 59.96
C GLU A 40 -16.88 55.31 61.29
N ASP A 41 -16.43 54.30 62.03
CA ASP A 41 -15.79 54.40 63.35
C ASP A 41 -14.27 54.65 63.27
N LEU A 42 -13.69 54.75 62.06
CA LEU A 42 -12.26 55.00 61.91
C LEU A 42 -11.88 56.47 62.21
N PRO A 43 -10.74 56.69 62.89
CA PRO A 43 -10.18 58.03 63.13
C PRO A 43 -9.63 58.64 61.84
N THR A 44 -10.55 59.09 60.98
CA THR A 44 -10.25 59.79 59.73
C THR A 44 -9.93 61.25 59.99
N LEU A 45 -8.98 61.80 59.23
CA LEU A 45 -8.55 63.19 59.32
C LEU A 45 -9.74 64.15 59.25
N THR A 46 -9.75 65.11 60.17
CA THR A 46 -10.60 66.30 60.10
C THR A 46 -9.76 67.46 59.54
N ASN A 47 -10.39 68.41 58.86
CA ASN A 47 -9.75 69.51 58.13
C ASN A 47 -8.47 70.06 58.79
N CYS A 48 -7.32 69.87 58.13
CA CYS A 48 -5.99 70.34 58.55
C CYS A 48 -5.53 71.49 57.63
N PRO A 49 -5.98 72.73 57.84
CA PRO A 49 -5.70 73.83 56.92
C PRO A 49 -4.19 74.09 56.81
N GLY A 50 -3.70 74.19 55.58
CA GLY A 50 -2.30 74.53 55.27
C GLY A 50 -1.29 73.37 55.29
N VAL A 51 -1.70 72.13 55.58
CA VAL A 51 -0.80 70.97 55.63
C VAL A 51 -0.92 70.12 54.36
N LYS A 52 0.21 69.86 53.69
CA LYS A 52 0.25 68.99 52.48
C LYS A 52 0.09 67.51 52.86
N GLU A 53 -0.67 66.75 52.08
CA GLU A 53 -0.84 65.30 52.28
C GLU A 53 0.48 64.53 52.32
N LYS A 54 1.46 64.93 51.47
CA LYS A 54 2.80 64.32 51.46
C LYS A 54 3.51 64.44 52.82
N PHE A 55 3.24 65.50 53.59
CA PHE A 55 3.79 65.65 54.93
C PHE A 55 3.06 64.75 55.94
N LEU A 56 1.74 64.70 55.91
CA LEU A 56 0.92 63.82 56.77
C LEU A 56 1.28 62.35 56.56
N ALA A 57 1.44 61.93 55.31
CA ALA A 57 1.92 60.59 54.97
C ALA A 57 3.36 60.37 55.47
N ALA A 58 4.24 61.39 55.38
CA ALA A 58 5.61 61.28 55.84
C ALA A 58 5.72 61.09 57.37
N ILE A 59 4.86 61.72 58.18
CA ILE A 59 4.86 61.60 59.64
C ILE A 59 4.14 60.34 60.17
N GLY A 60 3.46 59.59 59.30
CA GLY A 60 2.91 58.27 59.61
C GLY A 60 1.39 58.14 59.51
N VAL A 61 0.67 59.17 59.03
CA VAL A 61 -0.77 59.05 58.74
C VAL A 61 -0.97 58.00 57.66
N ARG A 62 -1.84 57.02 57.93
CA ARG A 62 -2.02 55.85 57.06
C ARG A 62 -3.03 56.14 55.95
N LYS A 63 -2.68 55.77 54.72
CA LYS A 63 -3.61 55.82 53.56
C LYS A 63 -4.46 54.55 53.43
N THR A 64 -3.99 53.45 54.02
CA THR A 64 -4.63 52.14 53.97
C THR A 64 -4.84 51.60 55.38
N VAL A 65 -5.93 50.87 55.57
CA VAL A 65 -6.16 50.07 56.78
C VAL A 65 -5.39 48.74 56.62
N ASP A 66 -4.85 48.22 57.72
CA ASP A 66 -4.19 46.92 57.73
C ASP A 66 -5.14 45.80 57.28
N LEU A 67 -4.69 44.92 56.38
CA LEU A 67 -5.51 43.84 55.85
C LEU A 67 -6.08 42.91 56.92
N GLU A 68 -5.35 42.65 58.01
CA GLU A 68 -5.83 41.80 59.11
C GLU A 68 -7.01 42.46 59.82
N THR A 69 -6.95 43.79 59.99
CA THR A 69 -8.06 44.57 60.56
C THR A 69 -9.26 44.64 59.62
N ILE A 70 -9.02 44.74 58.30
CA ILE A 70 -10.06 44.70 57.27
C ILE A 70 -10.75 43.34 57.29
N PHE A 71 -10.00 42.23 57.26
CA PHE A 71 -10.55 40.88 57.28
C PHE A 71 -11.25 40.55 58.60
N SER A 72 -10.68 40.90 59.74
CA SER A 72 -11.31 40.64 61.05
C SER A 72 -12.63 41.40 61.22
N ARG A 73 -12.74 42.61 60.66
CA ARG A 73 -13.97 43.41 60.76
C ARG A 73 -15.00 43.07 59.68
N LEU A 74 -14.59 42.76 58.45
CA LEU A 74 -15.50 42.52 57.31
C LEU A 74 -15.85 41.06 57.07
N LEU A 75 -14.96 40.12 57.41
CA LEU A 75 -15.13 38.68 57.16
C LEU A 75 -15.33 37.88 58.46
N ALA A 76 -15.38 38.51 59.64
CA ALA A 76 -15.78 37.82 60.86
C ALA A 76 -17.17 37.15 60.66
N PRO A 77 -17.32 35.88 61.06
CA PRO A 77 -18.59 35.19 60.94
C PRO A 77 -19.64 35.96 61.75
N PRO A 78 -20.91 36.04 61.27
CA PRO A 78 -21.98 36.55 62.10
C PRO A 78 -22.10 35.60 63.30
N THR A 79 -21.62 36.04 64.46
CA THR A 79 -22.08 35.48 65.73
C THR A 79 -23.58 35.72 65.77
N GLN A 80 -24.34 34.65 65.50
CA GLN A 80 -25.81 34.58 65.42
C GLN A 80 -26.44 35.03 64.09
N ALA A 81 -26.27 34.24 63.03
CA ALA A 81 -27.30 34.19 61.98
C ALA A 81 -28.50 33.40 62.54
N LYS A 82 -29.61 34.08 62.86
CA LYS A 82 -30.90 33.43 63.07
C LYS A 82 -31.44 33.00 61.71
N GLU A 83 -31.97 31.79 61.62
CA GLU A 83 -32.67 31.30 60.42
C GLU A 83 -33.74 32.31 59.99
N GLY A 84 -33.61 32.85 58.78
CA GLY A 84 -34.59 33.74 58.16
C GLY A 84 -34.12 35.18 57.86
N GLU A 85 -32.95 35.62 58.32
CA GLU A 85 -32.43 36.95 57.94
C GLU A 85 -31.56 36.89 56.67
N VAL A 86 -32.08 37.48 55.59
CA VAL A 86 -31.35 37.70 54.34
C VAL A 86 -30.18 38.65 54.63
N SER A 87 -28.95 38.20 54.43
CA SER A 87 -27.75 39.05 54.50
C SER A 87 -27.80 40.13 53.41
N LYS A 88 -28.48 41.24 53.71
CA LYS A 88 -28.62 42.43 52.86
C LYS A 88 -27.32 43.24 52.71
N ASN A 89 -26.22 42.80 53.31
CA ASN A 89 -24.98 43.55 53.33
C ASN A 89 -24.04 43.03 52.23
N SER A 90 -23.91 43.77 51.14
CA SER A 90 -22.92 43.57 50.07
C SER A 90 -21.49 43.87 50.55
N ARG A 91 -21.07 43.33 51.69
CA ARG A 91 -19.82 43.66 52.40
C ARG A 91 -18.59 43.40 51.52
N HIS A 92 -18.63 42.38 50.68
CA HIS A 92 -17.56 42.07 49.73
C HIS A 92 -17.46 43.14 48.63
N MET A 93 -18.56 43.72 48.16
CA MET A 93 -18.51 44.81 47.18
C MET A 93 -17.89 46.06 47.76
N ASP A 94 -18.25 46.43 48.99
CA ASP A 94 -17.73 47.63 49.64
C ASP A 94 -16.24 47.47 49.98
N LEU A 95 -15.84 46.27 50.40
CA LEU A 95 -14.44 45.88 50.50
C LEU A 95 -13.70 46.06 49.18
N ILE A 96 -14.24 45.51 48.07
CA ILE A 96 -13.60 45.59 46.75
C ILE A 96 -13.54 47.04 46.24
N LYS A 97 -14.59 47.85 46.43
CA LYS A 97 -14.61 49.28 46.06
C LYS A 97 -13.53 50.05 46.80
N TYR A 98 -13.39 49.82 48.11
CA TYR A 98 -12.34 50.45 48.90
C TYR A 98 -10.95 50.01 48.43
N LEU A 99 -10.71 48.69 48.35
CA LEU A 99 -9.40 48.17 47.93
C LEU A 99 -9.01 48.64 46.53
N ALA A 100 -9.98 48.73 45.61
CA ALA A 100 -9.76 49.30 44.28
C ALA A 100 -9.39 50.79 44.33
N SER A 101 -9.97 51.57 45.25
CA SER A 101 -9.67 53.01 45.41
C SER A 101 -8.27 53.28 45.96
N VAL A 102 -7.72 52.37 46.76
CA VAL A 102 -6.39 52.49 47.38
C VAL A 102 -5.34 51.56 46.74
N LYS A 103 -5.64 50.96 45.58
CA LYS A 103 -4.84 49.89 44.97
C LYS A 103 -3.35 50.20 44.82
N ASP A 104 -3.00 51.47 44.57
CA ASP A 104 -1.63 51.92 44.33
C ASP A 104 -0.84 52.08 45.65
N ASP A 105 -1.53 52.15 46.79
CA ASP A 105 -0.97 52.23 48.13
C ASP A 105 -0.91 50.86 48.84
N ILE A 106 -1.37 49.76 48.20
CA ILE A 106 -1.34 48.39 48.76
C ILE A 106 0.05 47.76 48.55
N PRO A 107 0.75 47.30 49.61
CA PRO A 107 2.02 46.57 49.47
C PRO A 107 1.89 45.27 48.67
N SER A 108 2.95 44.85 47.98
CA SER A 108 2.95 43.63 47.14
C SER A 108 2.68 42.35 47.93
N GLU A 109 3.19 42.23 49.16
CA GLU A 109 2.94 41.08 50.05
C GLU A 109 1.47 40.96 50.44
N ASP A 110 0.84 42.10 50.71
CA ASP A 110 -0.57 42.21 51.06
C ASP A 110 -1.46 41.90 49.84
N LEU A 111 -1.06 42.37 48.66
CA LEU A 111 -1.72 41.99 47.41
C LEU A 111 -1.64 40.47 47.16
N ARG A 112 -0.50 39.82 47.49
CA ARG A 112 -0.36 38.37 47.39
C ARG A 112 -1.28 37.64 48.36
N LYS A 113 -1.40 38.10 49.60
CA LYS A 113 -2.37 37.57 50.58
C LYS A 113 -3.81 37.74 50.08
N LEU A 114 -4.16 38.89 49.51
CA LEU A 114 -5.50 39.16 48.96
C LEU A 114 -5.87 38.17 47.84
N LYS A 115 -4.92 37.84 46.95
CA LYS A 115 -5.15 36.84 45.88
C LYS A 115 -5.46 35.44 46.40
N GLU A 116 -4.93 35.09 47.56
CA GLU A 116 -5.15 33.79 48.20
C GLU A 116 -6.34 33.75 49.16
N SER A 117 -6.88 34.92 49.51
CA SER A 117 -7.96 35.05 50.49
C SER A 117 -9.33 34.75 49.88
N GLN A 118 -10.17 34.05 50.63
CA GLN A 118 -11.56 33.76 50.26
C GLN A 118 -12.47 34.93 50.66
N ILE A 119 -12.63 35.91 49.76
CA ILE A 119 -13.25 37.21 50.08
C ILE A 119 -14.55 37.48 49.31
N CYS A 120 -14.88 36.67 48.31
CA CYS A 120 -16.04 36.89 47.44
C CYS A 120 -16.96 35.66 47.41
N PRO A 121 -18.29 35.81 47.53
CA PRO A 121 -19.23 34.72 47.31
C PRO A 121 -19.49 34.49 45.81
N ALA A 122 -19.92 33.28 45.47
CA ALA A 122 -20.46 32.95 44.15
C ALA A 122 -21.97 33.21 44.10
N GLU A 123 -22.54 33.37 42.90
CA GLU A 123 -23.99 33.51 42.70
C GLU A 123 -24.74 32.24 43.16
N ALA A 124 -25.81 32.43 43.92
CA ALA A 124 -26.66 31.35 44.45
C ALA A 124 -28.16 31.71 44.45
N GLY A 125 -28.55 32.81 43.80
CA GLY A 125 -29.95 33.21 43.69
C GLY A 125 -30.79 32.30 42.78
N PRO A 126 -32.13 32.40 42.82
CA PRO A 126 -33.01 31.63 41.95
C PRO A 126 -32.83 32.05 40.48
N PRO A 127 -33.24 31.19 39.51
CA PRO A 127 -33.15 31.50 38.08
C PRO A 127 -33.80 32.85 37.73
N GLY A 128 -33.09 33.71 37.00
CA GLY A 128 -33.50 35.09 36.67
C GLY A 128 -33.18 36.14 37.74
N GLN A 129 -32.74 35.73 38.93
CA GLN A 129 -32.22 36.59 39.98
C GLN A 129 -30.94 36.01 40.60
N GLU A 130 -30.08 35.42 39.79
CA GLU A 130 -28.88 34.69 40.22
C GLU A 130 -27.94 35.58 41.06
N SER A 131 -27.79 36.85 40.67
CA SER A 131 -26.97 37.84 41.38
C SER A 131 -27.55 38.33 42.71
N SER A 132 -28.81 37.99 43.03
CA SER A 132 -29.51 38.50 44.23
C SER A 132 -28.99 37.91 45.54
N GLN A 133 -28.50 36.67 45.51
CA GLN A 133 -28.00 35.96 46.68
C GLN A 133 -26.64 35.35 46.40
N GLY A 134 -25.76 35.42 47.40
CA GLY A 134 -24.44 34.80 47.37
C GLY A 134 -24.40 33.49 48.13
N THR A 135 -23.48 32.61 47.76
CA THR A 135 -23.16 31.39 48.51
C THR A 135 -22.71 31.69 49.94
N ALA A 136 -23.02 30.79 50.88
CA ALA A 136 -22.47 30.86 52.25
C ALA A 136 -20.94 30.69 52.30
N ARG A 137 -20.39 29.87 51.39
CA ARG A 137 -18.95 29.72 51.20
C ARG A 137 -18.38 30.94 50.47
N MET A 138 -17.25 31.44 50.94
CA MET A 138 -16.43 32.40 50.21
C MET A 138 -15.41 31.69 49.32
N TYR A 139 -15.12 32.31 48.18
CA TYR A 139 -14.21 31.83 47.16
C TYR A 139 -13.02 32.78 47.02
N LYS A 140 -11.90 32.23 46.54
CA LYS A 140 -10.80 33.07 46.06
C LYS A 140 -11.26 33.75 44.78
N VAL A 141 -10.84 34.98 44.54
CA VAL A 141 -11.25 35.71 43.33
C VAL A 141 -10.86 34.95 42.05
N ARG A 142 -9.70 34.25 42.07
CA ARG A 142 -9.26 33.40 40.95
C ARG A 142 -10.08 32.13 40.70
N GLU A 143 -10.93 31.73 41.64
CA GLU A 143 -11.84 30.60 41.48
C GLU A 143 -13.17 31.04 40.84
N LEU A 144 -13.41 32.35 40.76
CA LEU A 144 -14.65 32.93 40.27
C LEU A 144 -14.52 33.44 38.83
N PHE A 145 -15.66 33.50 38.16
CA PHE A 145 -15.81 34.04 36.83
C PHE A 145 -16.60 35.35 36.80
N GLU A 146 -16.41 36.15 35.75
CA GLU A 146 -17.19 37.35 35.52
C GLU A 146 -18.70 37.05 35.39
N PRO A 147 -19.58 37.95 35.87
CA PRO A 147 -21.04 37.82 35.77
C PRO A 147 -21.55 37.99 34.33
N LYS A 148 -21.37 36.95 33.52
CA LYS A 148 -21.82 36.83 32.13
C LYS A 148 -22.80 35.67 32.00
N ASP A 149 -23.89 35.87 31.27
CA ASP A 149 -24.90 34.83 31.02
C ASP A 149 -24.32 33.61 30.29
N ALA A 150 -23.38 33.84 29.37
CA ALA A 150 -22.67 32.78 28.68
C ALA A 150 -21.83 31.88 29.61
N LEU A 151 -21.39 32.39 30.77
CA LEU A 151 -20.64 31.62 31.77
C LEU A 151 -21.59 30.97 32.80
N ARG A 152 -22.70 31.65 33.14
CA ARG A 152 -23.79 31.07 33.96
C ARG A 152 -24.36 29.82 33.33
N SER A 153 -24.58 29.85 32.01
CA SER A 153 -25.14 28.71 31.27
C SER A 153 -24.26 27.46 31.30
N LEU A 154 -22.97 27.61 31.60
CA LEU A 154 -21.99 26.53 31.78
C LEU A 154 -21.90 26.01 33.22
N GLY A 155 -22.69 26.55 34.16
CA GLY A 155 -22.65 26.15 35.57
C GLY A 155 -21.35 26.49 36.30
N LEU A 156 -20.57 27.44 35.76
CA LEU A 156 -19.32 27.89 36.37
C LEU A 156 -19.60 28.79 37.59
N PRO A 157 -18.72 28.82 38.61
CA PRO A 157 -18.88 29.66 39.78
C PRO A 157 -18.73 31.15 39.41
N ILE A 158 -19.84 31.85 39.28
CA ILE A 158 -19.89 33.27 38.91
C ILE A 158 -19.75 34.15 40.15
N LEU A 159 -18.97 35.23 40.05
CA LEU A 159 -18.89 36.25 41.10
C LEU A 159 -20.27 36.83 41.39
N GLN A 160 -20.71 36.75 42.65
CA GLN A 160 -21.93 37.43 43.05
C GLN A 160 -21.69 38.94 43.14
N TRP A 161 -22.34 39.69 42.24
CA TRP A 161 -22.23 41.14 42.17
C TRP A 161 -23.63 41.76 42.13
N PRO A 162 -24.23 42.08 43.28
CA PRO A 162 -25.61 42.54 43.35
C PRO A 162 -25.75 43.95 42.76
N GLY A 163 -26.79 44.14 41.96
CA GLY A 163 -27.14 45.41 41.35
C GLY A 163 -28.05 45.21 40.13
N PRO A 164 -28.51 46.31 39.49
CA PRO A 164 -29.21 46.22 38.21
C PRO A 164 -28.39 45.45 37.17
N LEU A 165 -29.05 44.91 36.14
CA LEU A 165 -28.36 44.29 34.99
C LEU A 165 -27.21 45.21 34.52
N PHE A 166 -26.03 44.64 34.25
CA PHE A 166 -24.79 45.35 33.88
C PHE A 166 -24.11 46.19 34.98
N SER A 167 -24.45 45.98 36.26
CA SER A 167 -23.78 46.66 37.38
C SER A 167 -22.29 46.35 37.49
N TYR A 168 -21.85 45.16 37.08
CA TYR A 168 -20.44 44.82 36.93
C TYR A 168 -19.90 45.28 35.57
N ARG A 169 -18.81 46.05 35.58
CA ARG A 169 -18.06 46.41 34.37
C ARG A 169 -16.60 46.05 34.54
N SER A 170 -16.08 45.22 33.64
CA SER A 170 -14.66 44.83 33.62
C SER A 170 -13.70 46.02 33.50
N THR A 171 -14.16 47.12 32.88
CA THR A 171 -13.40 48.36 32.71
C THR A 171 -13.51 49.33 33.90
N SER A 172 -14.34 49.05 34.92
CA SER A 172 -14.40 49.90 36.12
C SER A 172 -13.14 49.75 36.98
N ASN A 173 -12.96 50.61 37.98
CA ASN A 173 -11.81 50.49 38.88
C ASN A 173 -11.87 49.17 39.67
N GLU A 174 -13.07 48.78 40.09
CA GLU A 174 -13.37 47.51 40.76
C GLU A 174 -13.13 46.33 39.84
N GLY A 175 -13.62 46.37 38.59
CA GLY A 175 -13.41 45.29 37.61
C GLY A 175 -11.93 45.07 37.29
N ARG A 176 -11.17 46.15 37.09
CA ARG A 176 -9.71 46.06 36.90
C ARG A 176 -9.01 45.51 38.13
N PHE A 177 -9.43 45.91 39.33
CA PHE A 177 -8.86 45.39 40.57
C PHE A 177 -9.16 43.91 40.77
N LEU A 178 -10.40 43.47 40.52
CA LEU A 178 -10.79 42.06 40.54
C LEU A 178 -10.00 41.23 39.51
N SER A 179 -9.76 41.78 38.33
CA SER A 179 -8.88 41.16 37.32
C SER A 179 -7.43 41.01 37.84
N ILE A 180 -6.89 42.01 38.53
CA ILE A 180 -5.57 41.92 39.20
C ILE A 180 -5.56 40.81 40.26
N LEU A 181 -6.66 40.65 41.01
CA LEU A 181 -6.84 39.58 42.00
C LEU A 181 -7.03 38.18 41.37
N GLY A 182 -7.25 38.12 40.06
CA GLY A 182 -7.32 36.89 39.28
C GLY A 182 -8.71 36.51 38.78
N LEU A 183 -9.71 37.41 38.85
CA LEU A 183 -11.05 37.13 38.36
C LEU A 183 -11.00 36.72 36.89
N ARG A 184 -11.65 35.61 36.55
CA ARG A 184 -11.51 34.97 35.26
C ARG A 184 -12.61 35.41 34.30
N SER A 185 -12.22 35.93 33.13
CA SER A 185 -13.19 36.38 32.13
C SER A 185 -13.74 35.24 31.25
N PHE A 186 -13.05 34.09 31.23
CA PHE A 186 -13.40 32.89 30.45
C PHE A 186 -12.76 31.61 31.05
N PRO A 187 -13.36 30.42 30.85
CA PRO A 187 -12.83 29.13 31.30
C PRO A 187 -11.61 28.68 30.50
N SER A 188 -10.80 27.81 31.11
CA SER A 188 -9.68 27.17 30.41
C SER A 188 -10.18 26.03 29.52
N VAL A 189 -9.37 25.65 28.53
CA VAL A 189 -9.71 24.53 27.63
C VAL A 189 -9.88 23.20 28.38
N PRO A 190 -9.03 22.83 29.36
CA PRO A 190 -9.26 21.63 30.19
C PRO A 190 -10.62 21.61 30.90
N GLU A 191 -11.05 22.72 31.50
CA GLU A 191 -12.37 22.78 32.14
C GLU A 191 -13.50 22.66 31.12
N LEU A 192 -13.35 23.27 29.94
CA LEU A 192 -14.33 23.11 28.86
C LEU A 192 -14.39 21.67 28.35
N ILE A 193 -13.26 20.98 28.26
CA ILE A 193 -13.20 19.54 27.92
C ILE A 193 -13.92 18.71 28.98
N ASP A 194 -13.74 19.03 30.27
CA ASP A 194 -14.44 18.36 31.36
C ASP A 194 -15.95 18.54 31.24
N LEU A 195 -16.41 19.76 30.99
CA LEU A 195 -17.83 20.06 30.76
C LEU A 195 -18.37 19.38 29.50
N MET A 196 -17.62 19.36 28.40
CA MET A 196 -17.96 18.65 27.16
C MET A 196 -17.99 17.12 27.34
N SER A 197 -17.38 16.59 28.39
CA SER A 197 -17.39 15.16 28.75
C SER A 197 -18.40 14.80 29.86
N SER A 198 -19.16 15.78 30.36
CA SER A 198 -20.15 15.59 31.43
C SER A 198 -21.23 14.58 31.07
N THR A 199 -21.93 13.97 32.03
CA THR A 199 -23.11 13.12 31.77
C THR A 199 -24.35 13.92 31.35
N ASP A 200 -24.41 15.22 31.70
CA ASP A 200 -25.49 16.12 31.31
C ASP A 200 -25.38 16.55 29.83
N ILE A 201 -26.35 16.12 29.02
CA ILE A 201 -26.42 16.40 27.58
C ILE A 201 -26.45 17.91 27.30
N ILE A 202 -27.27 18.65 28.05
CA ILE A 202 -27.49 20.07 27.82
C ILE A 202 -26.20 20.84 28.15
N LEU A 203 -25.54 20.48 29.25
CA LEU A 203 -24.28 21.10 29.66
C LEU A 203 -23.16 20.84 28.65
N ARG A 204 -23.03 19.59 28.16
CA ARG A 204 -22.04 19.25 27.14
C ARG A 204 -22.22 20.09 25.87
N ASP A 205 -23.44 20.21 25.38
CA ASP A 205 -23.73 20.90 24.13
C ASP A 205 -23.53 22.42 24.28
N LYS A 206 -23.91 22.99 25.42
CA LYS A 206 -23.60 24.39 25.77
C LYS A 206 -22.09 24.64 25.84
N ALA A 207 -21.33 23.75 26.47
CA ALA A 207 -19.87 23.86 26.59
C ALA A 207 -19.20 23.79 25.21
N MET A 208 -19.63 22.88 24.35
CA MET A 208 -19.13 22.77 22.98
C MET A 208 -19.47 24.01 22.16
N ALA A 209 -20.71 24.49 22.20
CA ALA A 209 -21.12 25.71 21.52
C ALA A 209 -20.33 26.94 21.99
N TYR A 210 -20.11 27.06 23.30
CA TYR A 210 -19.28 28.13 23.88
C TYR A 210 -17.83 28.05 23.40
N PHE A 211 -17.23 26.86 23.39
CA PHE A 211 -15.87 26.65 22.90
C PHE A 211 -15.74 27.06 21.43
N ILE A 212 -16.68 26.61 20.58
CA ILE A 212 -16.68 26.93 19.14
C ILE A 212 -16.83 28.44 18.92
N ALA A 213 -17.80 29.08 19.58
CA ALA A 213 -18.11 30.50 19.39
C ALA A 213 -16.96 31.41 19.86
N ASN A 214 -16.28 31.06 20.96
CA ASN A 214 -15.26 31.90 21.58
C ASN A 214 -13.82 31.44 21.30
N HIS A 215 -13.62 30.44 20.44
CA HIS A 215 -12.32 29.82 20.15
C HIS A 215 -11.20 30.82 19.85
N HIS A 216 -11.47 31.76 18.94
CA HIS A 216 -10.49 32.78 18.55
C HIS A 216 -10.39 33.91 19.58
N MET A 217 -11.54 34.37 20.10
CA MET A 217 -11.59 35.49 21.05
C MET A 217 -10.84 35.19 22.35
N ASN A 218 -10.92 33.95 22.83
CA ASN A 218 -10.30 33.54 24.09
C ASN A 218 -8.95 32.82 23.90
N GLY A 219 -8.43 32.75 22.67
CA GLY A 219 -7.11 32.17 22.39
C GLY A 219 -7.00 30.66 22.62
N TYR A 220 -8.10 29.91 22.47
CA TYR A 220 -8.12 28.46 22.71
C TYR A 220 -7.29 27.65 21.72
N ALA A 221 -6.96 28.23 20.56
CA ALA A 221 -6.06 27.61 19.58
C ALA A 221 -4.66 27.28 20.12
N SER A 222 -4.26 27.88 21.25
CA SER A 222 -2.99 27.59 21.92
C SER A 222 -2.95 26.23 22.63
N PHE A 223 -4.12 25.61 22.85
CA PHE A 223 -4.23 24.31 23.50
C PHE A 223 -4.51 23.22 22.48
N ASP A 224 -3.71 22.16 22.48
CA ASP A 224 -3.93 21.02 21.61
C ASP A 224 -5.03 20.08 22.17
N VAL A 225 -6.25 20.30 21.70
CA VAL A 225 -7.43 19.50 22.07
C VAL A 225 -7.28 18.04 21.63
N ASN A 226 -6.49 17.74 20.59
CA ASN A 226 -6.31 16.37 20.10
C ASN A 226 -5.70 15.45 21.18
N THR A 227 -4.93 15.99 22.11
CA THR A 227 -4.29 15.23 23.20
C THR A 227 -5.26 14.66 24.24
N THR A 228 -6.52 15.09 24.25
CA THR A 228 -7.50 14.60 25.23
C THR A 228 -7.94 13.17 24.91
N ARG A 229 -8.06 12.35 25.97
CA ARG A 229 -8.63 10.99 25.89
C ARG A 229 -10.13 10.94 26.21
N LYS A 230 -10.74 12.09 26.50
CA LYS A 230 -12.16 12.14 26.85
C LYS A 230 -13.03 12.11 25.60
N GLY A 231 -14.07 11.31 25.63
CA GLY A 231 -15.07 11.24 24.57
C GLY A 231 -15.93 12.49 24.53
N ILE A 232 -15.51 13.50 23.76
CA ILE A 232 -16.20 14.80 23.69
C ILE A 232 -16.93 15.01 22.36
N LEU A 233 -16.50 14.35 21.29
CA LEU A 233 -17.03 14.57 19.94
C LEU A 233 -18.07 13.52 19.57
N PRO A 234 -19.26 13.92 19.11
CA PRO A 234 -20.25 13.00 18.57
C PRO A 234 -19.83 12.49 17.19
N ILE A 235 -20.16 11.23 16.92
CA ILE A 235 -19.89 10.57 15.64
C ILE A 235 -21.12 10.55 14.76
N GLU A 236 -20.91 10.38 13.46
CA GLU A 236 -21.98 10.19 12.49
C GLU A 236 -22.64 8.81 12.65
N GLY A 237 -23.97 8.76 12.57
CA GLY A 237 -24.75 7.53 12.72
C GLY A 237 -25.07 7.11 14.17
N ASP A 238 -24.39 7.67 15.18
CA ASP A 238 -24.68 7.43 16.60
C ASP A 238 -24.52 8.72 17.43
N GLU A 239 -25.65 9.36 17.75
CA GLU A 239 -25.66 10.62 18.51
C GLU A 239 -25.28 10.46 19.98
N LYS A 240 -25.40 9.25 20.53
CA LYS A 240 -25.12 8.99 21.95
C LYS A 240 -23.65 8.70 22.16
N ARG A 241 -23.02 8.02 21.21
CA ARG A 241 -21.60 7.68 21.27
C ARG A 241 -20.75 8.92 21.01
N ARG A 242 -19.78 9.13 21.91
CA ARG A 242 -18.77 10.18 21.78
C ARG A 242 -17.39 9.58 21.88
N VAL A 243 -16.48 10.12 21.09
CA VAL A 243 -15.10 9.64 20.97
C VAL A 243 -14.11 10.77 21.22
N ALA A 244 -12.87 10.41 21.50
CA ALA A 244 -11.81 11.39 21.60
C ALA A 244 -11.50 11.98 20.21
N PRO A 245 -10.97 13.22 20.11
CA PRO A 245 -10.73 13.86 18.82
C PRO A 245 -9.79 13.08 17.90
N TYR A 246 -8.84 12.32 18.44
CA TYR A 246 -7.92 11.48 17.65
C TYR A 246 -8.55 10.16 17.14
N GLU A 247 -9.76 9.81 17.59
CA GLU A 247 -10.45 8.57 17.24
C GLU A 247 -11.46 8.73 16.10
N CYS A 248 -11.75 9.98 15.69
CA CYS A 248 -12.62 10.29 14.57
C CYS A 248 -11.93 11.13 13.49
N PHE A 249 -12.51 11.13 12.29
CA PHE A 249 -11.96 11.83 11.12
C PHE A 249 -13.05 12.59 10.37
N THR A 250 -12.68 13.57 9.55
CA THR A 250 -13.66 14.31 8.73
C THR A 250 -13.92 13.68 7.36
N ASN A 251 -12.99 12.86 6.84
CA ASN A 251 -13.16 12.19 5.56
C ASN A 251 -14.09 10.97 5.69
N GLU A 252 -15.33 11.11 5.22
CA GLU A 252 -16.35 10.05 5.22
C GLU A 252 -15.87 8.75 4.59
N LYS A 253 -15.01 8.83 3.57
CA LYS A 253 -14.48 7.65 2.87
C LYS A 253 -13.58 6.79 3.76
N SER A 254 -13.14 7.26 4.94
CA SER A 254 -12.40 6.41 5.87
C SER A 254 -13.29 5.40 6.62
N SER A 255 -14.61 5.58 6.59
CA SER A 255 -15.58 4.68 7.24
C SER A 255 -15.57 3.25 6.69
N VAL A 256 -15.16 3.04 5.43
CA VAL A 256 -15.01 1.70 4.83
C VAL A 256 -13.96 0.83 5.57
N LEU A 257 -13.03 1.45 6.29
CA LEU A 257 -12.06 0.75 7.16
C LEU A 257 -12.52 0.68 8.63
N GLY A 258 -13.77 1.05 8.93
CA GLY A 258 -14.32 1.08 10.29
C GLY A 258 -13.72 2.19 11.16
N PHE A 259 -13.31 3.31 10.56
CA PHE A 259 -12.97 4.50 11.32
C PHE A 259 -14.24 5.32 11.61
N GLU A 260 -14.28 5.95 12.78
CA GLU A 260 -15.41 6.78 13.17
C GLU A 260 -15.35 8.13 12.46
N ILE A 261 -16.49 8.62 11.98
CA ILE A 261 -16.57 9.89 11.25
C ILE A 261 -17.19 10.95 12.15
N LEU A 262 -16.60 12.15 12.17
CA LEU A 262 -17.14 13.29 12.90
C LEU A 262 -18.50 13.70 12.32
N ARG A 263 -19.47 13.96 13.19
CA ARG A 263 -20.82 14.42 12.81
C ARG A 263 -20.77 15.64 11.88
N GLN A 264 -21.63 15.63 10.86
CA GLN A 264 -21.55 16.54 9.70
C GLN A 264 -21.53 18.03 10.05
N ASP A 265 -22.35 18.47 11.01
CA ASP A 265 -22.44 19.85 11.50
C ASP A 265 -21.14 20.36 12.16
N LEU A 266 -20.35 19.45 12.73
CA LEU A 266 -19.10 19.79 13.41
C LEU A 266 -17.87 19.77 12.49
N ARG A 267 -17.97 19.24 11.27
CA ARG A 267 -16.82 19.13 10.36
C ARG A 267 -16.22 20.47 9.97
N ILE A 268 -17.05 21.52 9.85
CA ILE A 268 -16.60 22.90 9.62
C ILE A 268 -15.80 23.49 10.81
N HIS A 269 -15.87 22.83 11.97
CA HIS A 269 -15.18 23.21 13.20
C HIS A 269 -14.12 22.18 13.62
N ALA A 270 -13.84 21.17 12.79
CA ALA A 270 -12.91 20.08 13.10
C ALA A 270 -11.52 20.55 13.52
N ASN A 271 -11.02 21.62 12.86
CA ASN A 271 -9.74 22.24 13.18
C ASN A 271 -9.67 22.80 14.62
N LYS A 272 -10.79 23.27 15.19
CA LYS A 272 -10.86 23.76 16.58
C LYS A 272 -10.66 22.64 17.60
N PHE A 273 -10.98 21.41 17.22
CA PHE A 273 -10.83 20.23 18.07
C PHE A 273 -9.57 19.41 17.75
N GLY A 274 -8.77 19.85 16.76
CA GLY A 274 -7.61 19.11 16.28
C GLY A 274 -7.95 17.80 15.57
N VAL A 275 -9.17 17.65 15.04
CA VAL A 275 -9.58 16.42 14.34
C VAL A 275 -8.88 16.34 13.00
N ALA A 276 -8.23 15.20 12.72
CA ALA A 276 -7.54 14.97 11.46
C ALA A 276 -8.53 14.70 10.32
N ILE A 277 -8.12 15.04 9.09
CA ILE A 277 -8.95 14.77 7.91
C ILE A 277 -9.04 13.27 7.66
N ASP A 278 -7.90 12.59 7.72
CA ASP A 278 -7.75 11.18 7.42
C ASP A 278 -6.95 10.45 8.50
N PRO A 279 -7.23 9.16 8.73
CA PRO A 279 -6.42 8.30 9.59
C PRO A 279 -4.99 8.10 9.04
N PRO A 280 -4.00 7.80 9.90
CA PRO A 280 -2.65 7.48 9.45
C PRO A 280 -2.65 6.33 8.42
N ILE A 281 -2.04 6.54 7.25
CA ILE A 281 -2.08 5.57 6.15
C ILE A 281 -1.53 4.18 6.55
N THR A 282 -0.56 4.14 7.47
CA THR A 282 -0.02 2.89 8.01
C THR A 282 -1.07 2.06 8.73
N GLU A 283 -1.95 2.70 9.51
CA GLU A 283 -3.05 2.02 10.20
C GLU A 283 -4.11 1.55 9.19
N CYS A 284 -4.40 2.35 8.15
CA CYS A 284 -5.28 1.91 7.07
C CYS A 284 -4.76 0.63 6.41
N VAL A 285 -3.46 0.60 6.06
CA VAL A 285 -2.81 -0.58 5.46
C VAL A 285 -2.91 -1.80 6.36
N ASN A 286 -2.63 -1.65 7.66
CA ASN A 286 -2.73 -2.75 8.62
C ASN A 286 -4.16 -3.31 8.70
N ARG A 287 -5.18 -2.44 8.69
CA ARG A 287 -6.59 -2.85 8.69
C ARG A 287 -6.98 -3.57 7.39
N LEU A 288 -6.52 -3.10 6.23
CA LEU A 288 -6.75 -3.77 4.94
C LEU A 288 -6.15 -5.18 4.93
N ILE A 289 -4.91 -5.34 5.41
CA ILE A 289 -4.25 -6.66 5.47
C ILE A 289 -4.97 -7.59 6.45
N LYS A 290 -5.41 -7.06 7.60
CA LYS A 290 -6.10 -7.85 8.64
C LYS A 290 -7.51 -8.26 8.22
N SER A 291 -8.19 -7.43 7.44
CA SER A 291 -9.57 -7.65 6.99
C SER A 291 -9.70 -7.28 5.51
N PRO A 292 -9.24 -8.14 4.59
CA PRO A 292 -9.35 -7.91 3.15
C PRO A 292 -10.82 -7.90 2.70
N PRO A 293 -11.12 -7.23 1.57
CA PRO A 293 -12.50 -7.10 1.08
C PRO A 293 -13.05 -8.47 0.65
N LYS A 294 -14.28 -8.78 1.07
CA LYS A 294 -14.92 -10.09 0.86
C LYS A 294 -15.79 -10.16 -0.39
N SER A 295 -15.91 -9.07 -1.12
CA SER A 295 -16.70 -9.02 -2.35
C SER A 295 -16.08 -8.05 -3.33
N ARG A 296 -16.47 -8.17 -4.61
CA ARG A 296 -16.08 -7.20 -5.64
C ARG A 296 -16.52 -5.78 -5.27
N GLY A 297 -17.73 -5.62 -4.73
CA GLY A 297 -18.25 -4.31 -4.30
C GLY A 297 -17.42 -3.68 -3.18
N GLU A 298 -17.08 -4.47 -2.16
CA GLU A 298 -16.19 -4.02 -1.07
C GLU A 298 -14.79 -3.71 -1.57
N ALA A 299 -14.26 -4.47 -2.52
CA ALA A 299 -12.95 -4.23 -3.11
C ALA A 299 -12.92 -2.89 -3.87
N ILE A 300 -13.95 -2.59 -4.65
CA ILE A 300 -14.08 -1.30 -5.36
C ILE A 300 -14.04 -0.13 -4.37
N THR A 301 -14.83 -0.18 -3.30
CA THR A 301 -14.90 0.92 -2.32
C THR A 301 -13.62 1.06 -1.52
N LEU A 302 -13.08 -0.06 -1.02
CA LEU A 302 -11.89 -0.09 -0.18
C LEU A 302 -10.63 0.31 -0.96
N PHE A 303 -10.41 -0.27 -2.14
CA PHE A 303 -9.26 0.12 -2.99
C PHE A 303 -9.44 1.52 -3.57
N GLY A 304 -10.67 1.96 -3.84
CA GLY A 304 -10.96 3.35 -4.21
C GLY A 304 -10.55 4.35 -3.13
N TYR A 305 -10.76 4.03 -1.85
CA TYR A 305 -10.26 4.85 -0.73
C TYR A 305 -8.73 4.99 -0.76
N PHE A 306 -7.99 3.88 -0.90
CA PHE A 306 -6.54 3.94 -1.02
C PHE A 306 -6.06 4.65 -2.29
N SER A 307 -6.83 4.55 -3.39
CA SER A 307 -6.56 5.28 -4.62
C SER A 307 -6.57 6.79 -4.39
N SER A 308 -7.57 7.29 -3.65
CA SER A 308 -7.65 8.72 -3.30
C SER A 308 -6.49 9.23 -2.44
N ARG A 309 -5.75 8.32 -1.78
CA ARG A 309 -4.61 8.61 -0.91
C ARG A 309 -3.30 8.00 -1.43
N LEU A 310 -3.20 7.74 -2.73
CA LEU A 310 -2.03 7.14 -3.37
C LEU A 310 -0.70 7.85 -3.04
N GLY A 311 -0.72 9.17 -2.88
CA GLY A 311 0.47 9.97 -2.55
C GLY A 311 1.07 9.65 -1.18
N GLU A 312 0.25 9.16 -0.24
CA GLU A 312 0.67 8.81 1.13
C GLU A 312 1.15 7.36 1.24
N VAL A 313 0.79 6.50 0.27
CA VAL A 313 1.25 5.12 0.21
C VAL A 313 2.72 5.07 -0.24
N GLY A 314 3.61 5.11 0.75
CA GLY A 314 5.06 5.01 0.56
C GLY A 314 5.53 3.59 0.23
N LEU A 315 6.81 3.46 -0.16
CA LEU A 315 7.43 2.20 -0.62
C LEU A 315 7.28 1.04 0.37
N ASN A 316 7.45 1.29 1.68
CA ASN A 316 7.30 0.27 2.71
C ASN A 316 5.87 -0.27 2.81
N SER A 317 4.87 0.60 2.64
CA SER A 317 3.47 0.20 2.60
C SER A 317 3.16 -0.59 1.32
N CYS A 318 3.68 -0.14 0.18
CA CYS A 318 3.55 -0.85 -1.09
C CYS A 318 4.15 -2.27 -1.03
N ALA A 319 5.35 -2.43 -0.49
CA ALA A 319 6.00 -3.75 -0.36
C ALA A 319 5.20 -4.69 0.55
N LYS A 320 4.63 -4.18 1.66
CA LYS A 320 3.75 -4.98 2.51
C LYS A 320 2.47 -5.40 1.77
N LEU A 321 1.85 -4.46 1.06
CA LEU A 321 0.62 -4.72 0.31
C LEU A 321 0.87 -5.67 -0.87
N SER A 322 2.01 -5.57 -1.54
CA SER A 322 2.35 -6.37 -2.71
C SER A 322 2.43 -7.87 -2.41
N ASP A 323 2.81 -8.20 -1.18
CA ASP A 323 2.99 -9.58 -0.73
C ASP A 323 1.80 -10.09 0.12
N SER A 324 0.79 -9.24 0.34
CA SER A 324 -0.38 -9.56 1.17
C SER A 324 -1.54 -10.09 0.32
N LEU A 325 -2.24 -11.12 0.82
CA LEU A 325 -3.40 -11.73 0.17
C LEU A 325 -4.66 -10.86 0.32
N ILE A 326 -4.70 -9.74 -0.41
CA ILE A 326 -5.76 -8.72 -0.27
C ILE A 326 -6.74 -8.70 -1.44
N VAL A 327 -6.43 -9.33 -2.58
CA VAL A 327 -7.26 -9.25 -3.79
C VAL A 327 -8.25 -10.41 -3.83
N PRO A 328 -9.57 -10.17 -3.70
CA PRO A 328 -10.56 -11.24 -3.76
C PRO A 328 -10.82 -11.66 -5.21
N VAL A 329 -10.72 -12.96 -5.48
CA VAL A 329 -11.01 -13.57 -6.78
C VAL A 329 -12.07 -14.66 -6.61
N PRO A 330 -13.16 -14.65 -7.41
CA PRO A 330 -14.14 -15.74 -7.40
C PRO A 330 -13.48 -17.05 -7.85
N ASP A 331 -13.65 -18.13 -7.08
CA ASP A 331 -13.14 -19.44 -7.47
C ASP A 331 -14.06 -20.08 -8.53
N SER A 332 -13.85 -19.68 -9.79
CA SER A 332 -14.64 -20.17 -10.93
C SER A 332 -14.10 -21.47 -11.53
N ARG A 333 -13.10 -22.12 -10.90
CA ARG A 333 -12.31 -23.19 -11.52
C ARG A 333 -12.83 -24.61 -11.27
N GLU A 334 -13.82 -24.81 -10.40
CA GLU A 334 -14.39 -26.13 -10.12
C GLU A 334 -15.33 -26.66 -11.22
N LEU A 335 -15.69 -25.86 -12.23
CA LEU A 335 -16.60 -26.28 -13.32
C LEU A 335 -15.99 -27.20 -14.39
N THR A 336 -14.69 -27.55 -14.30
CA THR A 336 -14.02 -28.35 -15.36
C THR A 336 -13.51 -29.72 -14.90
N SER A 337 -13.56 -30.06 -13.62
CA SER A 337 -13.35 -31.44 -13.17
C SER A 337 -14.66 -32.21 -13.33
N GLY A 338 -14.83 -32.90 -14.45
CA GLY A 338 -15.99 -33.72 -14.77
C GLY A 338 -16.15 -34.92 -13.85
N LEU A 339 -16.61 -34.70 -12.62
CA LEU A 339 -17.28 -35.67 -11.76
C LEU A 339 -18.36 -34.92 -10.96
N SER A 340 -19.54 -34.80 -11.58
CA SER A 340 -20.74 -34.29 -10.95
C SER A 340 -21.18 -35.24 -9.84
N ASN A 341 -20.84 -34.92 -8.59
CA ASN A 341 -21.63 -35.37 -7.46
C ASN A 341 -22.71 -34.31 -7.20
N GLU A 342 -23.94 -34.64 -7.59
CA GLU A 342 -25.13 -33.88 -7.21
C GLU A 342 -25.31 -33.94 -5.69
N LYS A 343 -24.76 -32.95 -4.99
CA LYS A 343 -25.21 -32.34 -3.73
C LYS A 343 -24.02 -31.62 -3.11
N GLU A 344 -23.90 -30.33 -3.38
CA GLU A 344 -23.41 -29.38 -2.38
C GLU A 344 -23.78 -27.97 -2.79
N GLN A 345 -24.32 -27.23 -1.83
CA GLN A 345 -24.74 -25.84 -1.98
C GLN A 345 -23.55 -25.02 -2.47
N SER A 346 -23.75 -24.23 -3.53
CA SER A 346 -22.76 -23.33 -4.11
C SER A 346 -22.27 -22.30 -3.10
N SER A 347 -21.32 -22.66 -2.25
CA SER A 347 -20.51 -21.67 -1.56
C SER A 347 -19.58 -21.08 -2.62
N ASN A 348 -19.87 -19.86 -3.09
CA ASN A 348 -18.94 -19.04 -3.85
C ASN A 348 -17.67 -18.88 -3.01
N LYS A 349 -16.72 -19.79 -3.15
CA LYS A 349 -15.47 -19.77 -2.41
C LYS A 349 -14.63 -18.65 -3.01
N ILE A 350 -14.26 -17.67 -2.20
CA ILE A 350 -13.42 -16.55 -2.63
C ILE A 350 -12.00 -16.93 -2.27
N LYS A 351 -11.12 -16.97 -3.27
CA LYS A 351 -9.69 -17.06 -3.02
C LYS A 351 -9.10 -15.66 -2.94
N TYR A 352 -8.05 -15.51 -2.15
CA TYR A 352 -7.31 -14.26 -2.08
C TYR A 352 -5.98 -14.41 -2.79
N LEU A 353 -5.64 -13.42 -3.62
CA LEU A 353 -4.35 -13.31 -4.28
C LEU A 353 -3.59 -12.10 -3.75
N THR A 354 -2.26 -12.17 -3.90
CA THR A 354 -1.42 -10.99 -3.75
C THR A 354 -1.58 -10.08 -4.97
N PRO A 355 -1.40 -8.76 -4.83
CA PRO A 355 -1.37 -7.86 -5.98
C PRO A 355 -0.39 -8.31 -7.07
N GLN A 356 0.80 -8.83 -6.71
CA GLN A 356 1.79 -9.31 -7.68
C GLN A 356 1.32 -10.52 -8.51
N GLN A 357 0.44 -11.35 -7.95
CA GLN A 357 -0.10 -12.53 -8.63
C GLN A 357 -1.39 -12.23 -9.41
N CYS A 358 -1.78 -10.97 -9.49
CA CYS A 358 -3.05 -10.55 -10.05
C CYS A 358 -2.86 -9.64 -11.26
N TYR A 359 -3.64 -9.92 -12.31
CA TYR A 359 -3.63 -9.14 -13.54
C TYR A 359 -4.90 -8.29 -13.66
N LEU A 360 -4.75 -7.06 -14.14
CA LEU A 360 -5.83 -6.08 -14.22
C LEU A 360 -6.47 -6.07 -15.62
N GLY A 361 -7.80 -6.03 -15.65
CA GLY A 361 -8.58 -5.94 -16.89
C GLY A 361 -9.09 -7.30 -17.34
N SER A 362 -9.14 -7.52 -18.66
CA SER A 362 -9.58 -8.76 -19.27
C SER A 362 -8.70 -9.09 -20.47
N SER A 363 -8.01 -10.24 -20.41
CA SER A 363 -7.29 -10.79 -21.56
C SER A 363 -8.05 -12.00 -22.09
N SER A 364 -8.46 -11.99 -23.35
CA SER A 364 -9.07 -13.16 -23.99
C SER A 364 -8.08 -14.30 -24.22
N GLU A 365 -6.79 -13.99 -24.33
CA GLU A 365 -5.73 -14.96 -24.63
C GLU A 365 -5.31 -15.75 -23.38
N TYR A 366 -5.22 -15.08 -22.23
CA TYR A 366 -4.67 -15.66 -21.00
C TYR A 366 -5.68 -15.81 -19.85
N SER A 367 -6.95 -15.44 -20.05
CA SER A 367 -8.01 -15.53 -19.03
C SER A 367 -8.20 -16.92 -18.43
N ASN A 368 -7.97 -17.97 -19.22
CA ASN A 368 -8.11 -19.34 -18.75
C ASN A 368 -6.90 -19.80 -17.91
N ILE A 369 -5.77 -19.07 -17.99
CA ILE A 369 -4.48 -19.45 -17.42
C ILE A 369 -4.21 -18.68 -16.13
N PHE A 370 -4.42 -17.37 -16.15
CA PHE A 370 -4.20 -16.46 -15.02
C PHE A 370 -5.50 -15.85 -14.53
N ASP A 371 -5.45 -15.33 -13.30
CA ASP A 371 -6.57 -14.62 -12.70
C ASP A 371 -6.53 -13.15 -13.07
N PHE A 372 -7.50 -12.75 -13.89
CA PHE A 372 -7.75 -11.35 -14.24
C PHE A 372 -8.87 -10.79 -13.36
N VAL A 373 -8.66 -9.59 -12.82
CA VAL A 373 -9.64 -8.88 -12.01
C VAL A 373 -9.85 -7.47 -12.54
N ASP A 374 -11.05 -6.95 -12.30
CA ASP A 374 -11.37 -5.56 -12.58
C ASP A 374 -12.29 -4.97 -11.52
N PHE A 375 -11.76 -3.99 -10.79
CA PHE A 375 -12.46 -3.23 -9.76
C PHE A 375 -12.68 -1.76 -10.18
N GLY A 376 -12.57 -1.46 -11.48
CA GLY A 376 -12.69 -0.10 -12.01
C GLY A 376 -11.38 0.68 -11.93
N THR A 377 -11.37 1.84 -12.58
CA THR A 377 -10.16 2.64 -12.84
C THR A 377 -9.42 3.06 -11.55
N GLU A 378 -10.14 3.57 -10.55
CA GLU A 378 -9.56 4.04 -9.29
C GLU A 378 -8.89 2.89 -8.53
N ALA A 379 -9.62 1.81 -8.29
CA ALA A 379 -9.12 0.64 -7.55
C ALA A 379 -7.96 -0.04 -8.28
N ASN A 380 -8.04 -0.20 -9.61
CA ASN A 380 -6.98 -0.80 -10.41
C ASN A 380 -5.69 0.05 -10.37
N THR A 381 -5.80 1.39 -10.29
CA THR A 381 -4.63 2.26 -10.12
C THR A 381 -3.91 2.00 -8.79
N PHE A 382 -4.67 1.76 -7.72
CA PHE A 382 -4.09 1.35 -6.43
C PHE A 382 -3.38 0.00 -6.51
N LEU A 383 -4.02 -1.00 -7.14
CA LEU A 383 -3.43 -2.33 -7.30
C LEU A 383 -2.16 -2.30 -8.18
N LEU A 384 -2.14 -1.49 -9.24
CA LEU A 384 -0.96 -1.26 -10.07
C LEU A 384 0.20 -0.70 -9.23
N LYS A 385 -0.07 0.28 -8.35
CA LYS A 385 0.95 0.79 -7.41
C LYS A 385 1.40 -0.25 -6.39
N CYS A 386 0.56 -1.22 -6.07
CA CYS A 386 0.89 -2.35 -5.18
C CYS A 386 1.55 -3.53 -5.90
N GLY A 387 1.79 -3.45 -7.22
CA GLY A 387 2.54 -4.47 -7.97
C GLY A 387 1.71 -5.38 -8.87
N SER A 388 0.40 -5.18 -8.99
CA SER A 388 -0.39 -5.80 -10.06
C SER A 388 0.07 -5.34 -11.43
N LYS A 389 -0.18 -6.15 -12.45
CA LYS A 389 0.22 -5.90 -13.83
C LYS A 389 -0.99 -5.96 -14.74
N ASN A 390 -0.92 -5.40 -15.94
CA ASN A 390 -2.01 -5.56 -16.91
C ASN A 390 -1.93 -6.92 -17.59
N GLU A 391 -0.73 -7.46 -17.79
CA GLU A 391 -0.51 -8.72 -18.50
C GLU A 391 0.65 -9.53 -17.89
N PRO A 392 0.60 -10.88 -17.99
CA PRO A 392 1.70 -11.75 -17.60
C PRO A 392 2.93 -11.53 -18.48
N THR A 393 4.10 -11.49 -17.86
CA THR A 393 5.37 -11.40 -18.59
C THR A 393 5.72 -12.73 -19.24
N LYS A 394 6.54 -12.68 -20.29
CA LYS A 394 7.03 -13.90 -20.97
C LYS A 394 7.85 -14.80 -20.06
N LEU A 395 8.55 -14.24 -19.07
CA LEU A 395 9.24 -14.99 -18.03
C LEU A 395 8.27 -15.74 -17.12
N GLU A 396 7.17 -15.10 -16.70
CA GLU A 396 6.13 -15.75 -15.89
C GLU A 396 5.42 -16.86 -16.67
N LEU A 397 5.12 -16.62 -17.95
CA LEU A 397 4.59 -17.64 -18.86
C LEU A 397 5.54 -18.82 -19.02
N ALA A 398 6.84 -18.55 -19.24
CA ALA A 398 7.88 -19.57 -19.37
C ALA A 398 8.06 -20.38 -18.07
N ALA A 399 7.99 -19.73 -16.90
CA ALA A 399 8.02 -20.42 -15.61
C ALA A 399 6.78 -21.31 -15.43
N LEU A 400 5.60 -20.82 -15.80
CA LEU A 400 4.34 -21.56 -15.68
C LEU A 400 4.32 -22.81 -16.57
N VAL A 401 4.73 -22.71 -17.84
CA VAL A 401 4.83 -23.89 -18.74
C VAL A 401 5.83 -24.90 -18.20
N CYS A 402 6.89 -24.47 -17.49
CA CYS A 402 7.86 -25.39 -16.91
C CYS A 402 7.35 -26.11 -15.66
N GLN A 403 6.47 -25.48 -14.88
CA GLN A 403 5.95 -26.00 -13.62
C GLN A 403 4.69 -26.86 -13.83
N GLU A 404 3.76 -26.41 -14.68
CA GLU A 404 2.44 -27.04 -14.85
C GLU A 404 2.04 -27.27 -16.32
N PRO A 405 2.89 -27.92 -17.15
CA PRO A 405 2.67 -28.03 -18.61
C PRO A 405 1.39 -28.81 -18.96
N ALA A 406 1.12 -29.92 -18.26
CA ALA A 406 -0.04 -30.75 -18.52
C ALA A 406 -1.37 -30.04 -18.20
N ARG A 407 -1.40 -29.28 -17.08
CA ARG A 407 -2.56 -28.47 -16.71
C ARG A 407 -2.82 -27.41 -17.78
N LEU A 408 -1.77 -26.73 -18.22
CA LEU A 408 -1.87 -25.67 -19.21
C LEU A 408 -2.38 -26.19 -20.57
N LEU A 409 -1.84 -27.32 -21.05
CA LEU A 409 -2.33 -27.98 -22.26
C LEU A 409 -3.80 -28.39 -22.13
N GLY A 410 -4.19 -28.92 -20.96
CA GLY A 410 -5.59 -29.27 -20.67
C GLY A 410 -6.54 -28.08 -20.68
N ILE A 411 -6.10 -26.93 -20.16
CA ILE A 411 -6.88 -25.67 -20.16
C ILE A 411 -7.04 -25.11 -21.57
N MET A 412 -5.99 -25.15 -22.38
CA MET A 412 -6.03 -24.62 -23.75
C MET A 412 -6.89 -25.49 -24.68
N GLN A 413 -7.08 -26.76 -24.35
CA GLN A 413 -7.88 -27.76 -25.08
C GLN A 413 -7.53 -27.86 -26.58
N SER A 414 -6.33 -27.41 -26.98
CA SER A 414 -5.92 -27.34 -28.38
C SER A 414 -4.39 -27.36 -28.49
N PRO A 415 -3.81 -28.34 -29.21
CA PRO A 415 -2.38 -28.38 -29.54
C PRO A 415 -1.91 -27.08 -30.23
N GLU A 416 -2.68 -26.56 -31.19
CA GLU A 416 -2.34 -25.34 -31.93
C GLU A 416 -2.26 -24.10 -31.04
N LYS A 417 -3.17 -23.97 -30.07
CA LYS A 417 -3.11 -22.85 -29.11
C LYS A 417 -1.85 -22.96 -28.24
N TYR A 418 -1.47 -24.17 -27.82
CA TYR A 418 -0.23 -24.39 -27.07
C TYR A 418 1.01 -24.09 -27.93
N LEU A 419 1.02 -24.49 -29.20
CA LEU A 419 2.08 -24.13 -30.16
C LEU A 419 2.18 -22.61 -30.35
N ASN A 420 1.06 -21.88 -30.43
CA ASN A 420 1.09 -20.41 -30.46
C ASN A 420 1.78 -19.79 -29.23
N LEU A 421 1.56 -20.35 -28.04
CA LEU A 421 2.29 -19.94 -26.84
C LEU A 421 3.79 -20.23 -26.97
N LEU A 422 4.17 -21.41 -27.46
CA LEU A 422 5.57 -21.74 -27.70
C LEU A 422 6.21 -20.83 -28.75
N ARG A 423 5.51 -20.49 -29.83
CA ARG A 423 5.96 -19.51 -30.85
C ARG A 423 6.23 -18.15 -30.20
N SER A 424 5.33 -17.71 -29.32
CA SER A 424 5.53 -16.46 -28.58
C SER A 424 6.75 -16.53 -27.66
N LEU A 425 7.03 -17.66 -27.00
CA LEU A 425 8.24 -17.82 -26.18
C LEU A 425 9.51 -17.89 -27.04
N ALA A 426 9.42 -18.49 -28.23
CA ALA A 426 10.52 -18.60 -29.18
C ALA A 426 10.99 -17.23 -29.67
N ILE A 427 10.06 -16.32 -29.97
CA ILE A 427 10.38 -14.93 -30.37
C ILE A 427 11.21 -14.22 -29.28
N ASP A 428 10.87 -14.44 -28.01
CA ASP A 428 11.54 -13.84 -26.86
C ASP A 428 12.72 -14.67 -26.29
N LEU A 429 13.23 -15.63 -27.06
CA LEU A 429 14.37 -16.48 -26.67
C LEU A 429 15.60 -15.71 -26.14
N PRO A 430 16.02 -14.56 -26.72
CA PRO A 430 17.13 -13.78 -26.18
C PRO A 430 16.90 -13.29 -24.75
N MET A 431 15.66 -12.96 -24.40
CA MET A 431 15.27 -12.57 -23.03
C MET A 431 15.32 -13.77 -22.10
N LEU A 432 14.75 -14.91 -22.52
CA LEU A 432 14.73 -16.15 -21.74
C LEU A 432 16.15 -16.64 -21.42
N ARG A 433 17.10 -16.53 -22.37
CA ARG A 433 18.50 -16.91 -22.14
C ARG A 433 19.22 -16.06 -21.08
N ARG A 434 18.78 -14.83 -20.83
CA ARG A 434 19.39 -13.96 -19.80
C ARG A 434 19.07 -14.46 -18.39
N ASP A 435 17.89 -15.04 -18.19
CA ASP A 435 17.54 -15.73 -16.95
C ASP A 435 18.11 -17.16 -16.96
N THR A 436 19.35 -17.29 -16.50
CA THR A 436 20.07 -18.58 -16.52
C THR A 436 19.39 -19.67 -15.69
N VAL A 437 18.62 -19.31 -14.65
CA VAL A 437 17.94 -20.26 -13.77
C VAL A 437 16.72 -20.82 -14.47
N LEU A 438 15.84 -19.93 -14.97
CA LEU A 438 14.65 -20.32 -15.71
C LEU A 438 15.03 -21.07 -16.99
N PHE A 439 16.03 -20.58 -17.73
CA PHE A 439 16.48 -21.24 -18.96
C PHE A 439 16.97 -22.66 -18.68
N ARG A 440 17.75 -22.89 -17.62
CA ARG A 440 18.15 -24.25 -17.21
C ARG A 440 16.95 -25.12 -16.87
N GLN A 441 15.94 -24.58 -16.20
CA GLN A 441 14.70 -25.29 -15.90
C GLN A 441 13.97 -25.71 -17.19
N MET A 442 13.85 -24.81 -18.17
CA MET A 442 13.26 -25.11 -19.47
C MET A 442 13.97 -26.30 -20.15
N ARG A 443 15.30 -26.39 -20.08
CA ARG A 443 16.06 -27.48 -20.71
C ARG A 443 15.74 -28.88 -20.15
N VAL A 444 15.19 -28.97 -18.93
CA VAL A 444 14.91 -30.25 -18.24
C VAL A 444 13.41 -30.52 -18.07
N SER A 445 12.55 -29.52 -18.19
CA SER A 445 11.10 -29.66 -18.05
C SER A 445 10.44 -30.33 -19.26
N LYS A 446 9.40 -31.14 -19.01
CA LYS A 446 8.54 -31.77 -20.04
C LYS A 446 7.45 -30.80 -20.52
N PHE A 447 7.83 -29.72 -21.19
CA PHE A 447 6.88 -28.67 -21.57
C PHE A 447 6.79 -28.41 -23.07
N LEU A 448 7.70 -28.97 -23.88
CA LEU A 448 7.66 -28.81 -25.33
C LEU A 448 6.67 -29.80 -25.94
N LEU A 449 5.93 -29.35 -26.96
CA LEU A 449 5.00 -30.21 -27.68
C LEU A 449 5.74 -30.94 -28.80
N GLY A 450 5.76 -32.27 -28.74
CA GLY A 450 6.33 -33.14 -29.75
C GLY A 450 5.24 -33.91 -30.48
N SER A 451 5.42 -34.12 -31.78
CA SER A 451 4.54 -34.95 -32.60
C SER A 451 5.16 -36.33 -32.84
N LYS A 452 4.35 -37.37 -32.78
CA LYS A 452 4.73 -38.74 -33.16
C LYS A 452 3.76 -39.25 -34.22
N GLU A 453 4.29 -39.75 -35.33
CA GLU A 453 3.49 -40.43 -36.33
C GLU A 453 3.12 -41.83 -35.84
N ILE A 454 1.83 -42.14 -35.84
CA ILE A 454 1.34 -43.50 -35.62
C ILE A 454 0.81 -44.01 -36.95
N SER A 455 1.33 -45.16 -37.39
CA SER A 455 0.76 -45.90 -38.50
C SER A 455 -0.63 -46.37 -38.10
N ALA A 456 -1.67 -46.02 -38.85
CA ALA A 456 -3.02 -46.52 -38.62
C ALA A 456 -2.95 -48.05 -38.56
N ALA A 457 -3.29 -48.62 -37.40
CA ALA A 457 -3.24 -50.06 -37.22
C ALA A 457 -4.21 -50.69 -38.23
N LYS A 458 -3.70 -51.53 -39.13
CA LYS A 458 -4.53 -52.53 -39.81
C LYS A 458 -5.07 -53.45 -38.71
N GLU A 459 -6.27 -53.16 -38.22
CA GLU A 459 -7.01 -54.13 -37.44
C GLU A 459 -7.31 -55.32 -38.37
N ILE A 460 -6.58 -56.41 -38.16
CA ILE A 460 -6.97 -57.73 -38.65
C ILE A 460 -8.16 -58.15 -37.78
N SER A 461 -9.36 -57.70 -38.14
CA SER A 461 -10.59 -58.31 -37.65
C SER A 461 -10.80 -59.61 -38.43
N ASN A 462 -10.56 -60.72 -37.74
CA ASN A 462 -11.03 -62.03 -38.18
C ASN A 462 -12.56 -62.02 -38.18
N SER A 463 -13.18 -61.73 -39.33
CA SER A 463 -14.55 -62.14 -39.59
C SER A 463 -14.64 -62.76 -40.97
N THR A 464 -14.77 -64.08 -40.95
CA THR A 464 -15.15 -64.95 -42.05
C THR A 464 -16.45 -64.46 -42.70
N SER A 465 -16.41 -64.02 -43.95
CA SER A 465 -17.54 -64.17 -44.87
C SER A 465 -17.06 -64.24 -46.31
N LEU A 466 -17.28 -65.41 -46.90
CA LEU A 466 -17.29 -65.65 -48.33
C LEU A 466 -18.26 -64.66 -49.01
N ILE A 467 -17.86 -64.08 -50.15
CA ILE A 467 -18.58 -64.06 -51.44
C ILE A 467 -17.81 -63.15 -52.42
N ASP A 468 -17.46 -63.76 -53.56
CA ASP A 468 -17.22 -63.30 -54.93
C ASP A 468 -16.51 -61.99 -55.30
N GLN A 469 -15.66 -62.20 -56.31
CA GLN A 469 -14.86 -61.29 -57.12
C GLN A 469 -15.69 -60.21 -57.84
N GLN A 470 -15.14 -58.98 -57.90
CA GLN A 470 -15.00 -58.25 -59.17
C GLN A 470 -14.06 -57.04 -59.04
N ASP A 471 -13.27 -56.87 -60.11
CA ASP A 471 -12.27 -55.83 -60.35
C ASP A 471 -12.75 -54.40 -60.04
N LEU A 472 -12.01 -53.67 -59.21
CA LEU A 472 -11.81 -52.22 -59.32
C LEU A 472 -10.42 -51.88 -58.78
N ASP A 473 -9.50 -51.51 -59.69
CA ASP A 473 -8.28 -50.74 -59.38
C ASP A 473 -8.70 -49.35 -58.87
N VAL A 474 -9.07 -49.27 -57.59
CA VAL A 474 -9.20 -47.99 -56.89
C VAL A 474 -7.89 -47.77 -56.14
N GLU A 475 -7.12 -46.78 -56.59
CA GLU A 475 -6.08 -46.16 -55.77
C GLU A 475 -6.74 -45.72 -54.45
N GLU A 476 -6.54 -46.51 -53.38
CA GLU A 476 -6.89 -46.08 -52.03
C GLU A 476 -6.12 -44.77 -51.77
N PRO A 477 -6.80 -43.66 -51.42
CA PRO A 477 -6.10 -42.48 -50.98
C PRO A 477 -5.33 -42.89 -49.72
N GLU A 478 -4.00 -42.73 -49.73
CA GLU A 478 -3.18 -42.89 -48.52
C GLU A 478 -3.77 -42.00 -47.43
N ASP A 479 -4.48 -42.62 -46.47
CA ASP A 479 -4.99 -41.93 -45.29
C ASP A 479 -3.81 -41.19 -44.63
N ALA A 480 -3.94 -39.88 -44.52
CA ALA A 480 -2.89 -39.03 -43.98
C ALA A 480 -2.49 -39.53 -42.58
N PRO A 481 -1.20 -39.77 -42.31
CA PRO A 481 -0.75 -40.37 -41.06
C PRO A 481 -1.20 -39.53 -39.85
N LEU A 482 -1.83 -40.19 -38.88
CA LEU A 482 -2.35 -39.55 -37.67
C LEU A 482 -1.17 -39.08 -36.79
N LYS A 483 -1.03 -37.76 -36.63
CA LYS A 483 -0.02 -37.15 -35.74
C LYS A 483 -0.58 -37.06 -34.32
N GLN A 484 0.07 -37.73 -33.37
CA GLN A 484 -0.25 -37.60 -31.94
C GLN A 484 0.69 -36.60 -31.27
N TRP A 485 0.10 -35.58 -30.63
CA TRP A 485 0.83 -34.57 -29.86
C TRP A 485 0.94 -34.97 -28.38
N HIS A 486 2.13 -34.80 -27.81
CA HIS A 486 2.35 -34.98 -26.37
C HIS A 486 3.45 -34.05 -25.87
N LEU A 487 3.50 -33.84 -24.55
CA LEU A 487 4.50 -33.01 -23.89
C LEU A 487 5.74 -33.84 -23.56
N GLU A 488 6.92 -33.35 -23.93
CA GLU A 488 8.18 -34.08 -23.72
C GLU A 488 9.35 -33.12 -23.43
N GLN A 489 10.46 -33.66 -22.92
CA GLN A 489 11.68 -32.90 -22.65
C GLN A 489 12.38 -32.50 -23.95
N PRO A 490 13.05 -31.33 -24.01
CA PRO A 490 13.78 -30.91 -25.21
C PRO A 490 14.76 -31.96 -25.75
N ASN A 491 15.54 -32.61 -24.88
CA ASN A 491 16.54 -33.61 -25.29
C ASN A 491 15.95 -34.92 -25.88
N ASN A 492 14.65 -35.15 -25.71
CA ASN A 492 13.94 -36.31 -26.25
C ASN A 492 13.20 -35.99 -27.56
N ILE A 493 13.24 -34.72 -28.00
CA ILE A 493 12.62 -34.26 -29.23
C ILE A 493 13.70 -34.04 -30.30
N VAL A 494 13.40 -34.46 -31.52
CA VAL A 494 14.30 -34.39 -32.66
C VAL A 494 13.80 -33.35 -33.66
N VAL A 495 14.71 -32.55 -34.19
CA VAL A 495 14.44 -31.64 -35.33
C VAL A 495 14.78 -32.36 -36.63
N VAL A 496 13.84 -32.37 -37.57
CA VAL A 496 13.94 -33.16 -38.80
C VAL A 496 14.65 -32.36 -39.89
N ASP A 497 15.96 -32.52 -40.00
CA ASP A 497 16.81 -31.90 -41.03
C ASP A 497 17.14 -32.81 -42.21
N ASP A 498 16.95 -34.14 -42.06
CA ASP A 498 17.08 -35.13 -43.14
C ASP A 498 15.80 -35.96 -43.29
N TYR A 499 15.03 -35.64 -44.33
CA TYR A 499 13.77 -36.32 -44.64
C TYR A 499 13.95 -37.81 -44.97
N ASN A 500 15.09 -38.21 -45.54
CA ASN A 500 15.32 -39.62 -45.87
C ASN A 500 15.45 -40.46 -44.61
N SER A 501 16.28 -40.02 -43.67
CA SER A 501 16.37 -40.69 -42.36
C SER A 501 15.07 -40.62 -41.59
N TYR A 502 14.32 -39.52 -41.68
CA TYR A 502 13.02 -39.39 -41.03
C TYR A 502 12.07 -40.50 -41.50
N ARG A 503 11.94 -40.71 -42.82
CA ARG A 503 11.08 -41.77 -43.37
C ARG A 503 11.40 -43.17 -42.83
N LEU A 504 12.67 -43.45 -42.54
CA LEU A 504 13.12 -44.74 -42.03
C LEU A 504 12.80 -44.97 -40.54
N PHE A 505 12.73 -43.90 -39.75
CA PHE A 505 12.64 -43.99 -38.28
C PHE A 505 11.40 -43.30 -37.68
N LYS A 506 10.53 -42.70 -38.51
CA LYS A 506 9.38 -41.85 -38.12
C LYS A 506 8.48 -42.41 -37.02
N GLU A 507 8.25 -43.73 -36.99
CA GLU A 507 7.37 -44.37 -35.99
C GLU A 507 7.92 -44.32 -34.56
N THR A 508 9.22 -44.06 -34.40
CA THR A 508 9.92 -44.10 -33.11
C THR A 508 10.40 -42.74 -32.64
N LEU A 509 10.40 -41.76 -33.54
CA LEU A 509 10.85 -40.40 -33.26
C LEU A 509 9.71 -39.55 -32.70
N VAL A 510 10.05 -38.70 -31.74
CA VAL A 510 9.22 -37.56 -31.35
C VAL A 510 9.82 -36.33 -32.01
N CYS A 511 9.06 -35.69 -32.88
CA CYS A 511 9.56 -34.64 -33.76
C CYS A 511 9.04 -33.28 -33.34
N ALA A 512 9.91 -32.28 -33.46
CA ALA A 512 9.53 -30.87 -33.34
C ALA A 512 8.53 -30.49 -34.44
N PRO A 513 7.69 -29.47 -34.23
CA PRO A 513 6.91 -28.85 -35.30
C PRO A 513 7.81 -28.34 -36.44
N LEU A 514 7.36 -28.51 -37.68
CA LEU A 514 8.09 -28.11 -38.89
C LEU A 514 7.96 -26.60 -39.13
N GLU A 515 8.60 -25.81 -38.27
CA GLU A 515 8.60 -24.35 -38.31
C GLU A 515 9.95 -23.82 -37.84
N ASP A 516 10.66 -23.09 -38.71
CA ASP A 516 12.03 -22.60 -38.46
C ASP A 516 12.21 -21.96 -37.07
N THR A 517 11.27 -21.10 -36.66
CA THR A 517 11.32 -20.41 -35.35
C THR A 517 11.21 -21.36 -34.16
N LEU A 518 10.38 -22.40 -34.27
CA LEU A 518 10.24 -23.42 -33.22
C LEU A 518 11.40 -24.39 -33.24
N GLU A 519 11.90 -24.78 -34.42
CA GLU A 519 13.07 -25.64 -34.55
C GLU A 519 14.30 -25.00 -33.90
N GLU A 520 14.58 -23.72 -34.17
CA GLU A 520 15.65 -22.97 -33.51
C GLU A 520 15.48 -22.91 -31.99
N PHE A 521 14.24 -22.71 -31.52
CA PHE A 521 13.91 -22.68 -30.10
C PHE A 521 14.14 -24.04 -29.42
N TYR A 522 13.73 -25.13 -30.06
CA TYR A 522 13.89 -26.50 -29.56
C TYR A 522 15.38 -26.87 -29.51
N LEU A 523 16.15 -26.55 -30.55
CA LEU A 523 17.61 -26.72 -30.58
C LEU A 523 18.30 -25.91 -29.48
N ALA A 524 17.87 -24.67 -29.25
CA ALA A 524 18.40 -23.83 -28.18
C ALA A 524 18.19 -24.43 -26.78
N LEU A 525 17.10 -25.17 -26.58
CA LEU A 525 16.76 -25.82 -25.31
C LEU A 525 17.44 -27.18 -25.13
N GLY A 526 17.84 -27.85 -26.21
CA GLY A 526 18.64 -29.08 -26.16
C GLY A 526 18.16 -30.21 -27.07
N SER A 527 17.15 -29.97 -27.92
CA SER A 527 16.81 -30.89 -29.00
C SER A 527 17.98 -31.07 -29.96
N THR A 528 17.97 -32.19 -30.69
CA THR A 528 19.05 -32.54 -31.62
C THR A 528 18.52 -32.70 -33.03
N ASN A 529 19.30 -32.31 -34.03
CA ASN A 529 19.04 -32.64 -35.42
C ASN A 529 19.09 -34.16 -35.65
N LEU A 530 18.19 -34.66 -36.50
CA LEU A 530 18.09 -36.07 -36.85
C LEU A 530 19.39 -36.58 -37.47
N SER A 531 20.02 -35.80 -38.35
CA SER A 531 21.31 -36.16 -38.97
C SER A 531 22.42 -36.46 -37.96
N ASN A 532 22.42 -35.81 -36.79
CA ASN A 532 23.44 -35.98 -35.75
C ASN A 532 23.26 -37.28 -34.93
N ILE A 533 22.05 -37.84 -34.90
CA ILE A 533 21.74 -39.07 -34.16
C ILE A 533 21.71 -40.31 -35.07
N VAL A 534 21.64 -40.12 -36.39
CA VAL A 534 21.72 -41.21 -37.37
C VAL A 534 23.18 -41.56 -37.63
N GLN A 535 23.52 -42.83 -37.44
CA GLN A 535 24.84 -43.39 -37.76
C GLN A 535 24.75 -44.13 -39.09
N GLU A 536 25.58 -43.74 -40.05
CA GLU A 536 25.74 -44.46 -41.32
C GLU A 536 26.99 -45.36 -41.27
N ASP A 537 26.79 -46.67 -41.41
CA ASP A 537 27.84 -47.69 -41.52
C ASP A 537 27.86 -48.23 -42.96
N LEU A 538 28.89 -47.84 -43.72
CA LEU A 538 29.10 -48.31 -45.08
C LEU A 538 29.78 -49.68 -45.06
N ARG A 539 29.02 -50.72 -45.42
CA ARG A 539 29.51 -52.10 -45.52
C ARG A 539 29.88 -52.43 -46.96
N VAL A 540 31.16 -52.66 -47.16
CA VAL A 540 31.76 -52.94 -48.46
C VAL A 540 32.11 -54.42 -48.57
N GLY A 541 31.60 -55.08 -49.61
CA GLY A 541 31.96 -56.46 -49.92
C GLY A 541 33.40 -56.60 -50.45
N GLN A 542 33.89 -57.82 -50.55
CA GLN A 542 35.25 -58.08 -51.05
C GLN A 542 35.46 -57.57 -52.48
N ALA A 543 36.69 -57.16 -52.77
CA ALA A 543 37.12 -56.77 -54.11
C ALA A 543 36.92 -57.93 -55.09
N VAL A 544 36.32 -57.63 -56.24
CA VAL A 544 36.15 -58.63 -57.30
C VAL A 544 37.47 -58.81 -58.05
N THR A 545 37.80 -60.05 -58.45
CA THR A 545 39.04 -60.35 -59.19
C THR A 545 39.11 -59.65 -60.55
N TYR A 546 37.95 -59.50 -61.22
CA TYR A 546 37.84 -58.74 -62.47
C TYR A 546 37.54 -57.26 -62.20
N GLN A 547 38.44 -56.38 -62.62
CA GLN A 547 38.35 -54.93 -62.43
C GLN A 547 38.24 -54.14 -63.75
N GLY A 548 38.04 -54.81 -64.90
CA GLY A 548 38.06 -54.15 -66.22
C GLY A 548 37.08 -52.99 -66.37
N ASP A 549 35.88 -53.11 -65.78
CA ASP A 549 34.85 -52.07 -65.82
C ASP A 549 35.21 -50.85 -64.96
N SER A 550 35.94 -51.06 -63.84
CA SER A 550 36.42 -49.97 -62.99
C SER A 550 37.40 -49.05 -63.72
N VAL A 551 38.29 -49.64 -64.53
CA VAL A 551 39.31 -48.92 -65.30
C VAL A 551 38.66 -48.11 -66.43
N LYS A 552 37.70 -48.71 -67.14
CA LYS A 552 36.90 -48.02 -68.16
C LYS A 552 36.12 -46.85 -67.56
N LEU A 553 35.45 -47.06 -66.42
CA LEU A 553 34.69 -46.01 -65.76
C LEU A 553 35.62 -44.90 -65.24
N ARG A 554 36.75 -45.25 -64.62
CA ARG A 554 37.76 -44.26 -64.19
C ARG A 554 38.19 -43.38 -65.35
N LYS A 555 38.48 -43.97 -66.51
CA LYS A 555 38.84 -43.24 -67.73
C LYS A 555 37.72 -42.29 -68.16
N HIS A 556 36.48 -42.77 -68.22
CA HIS A 556 35.32 -41.93 -68.56
C HIS A 556 35.09 -40.78 -67.56
N ILE A 557 35.23 -41.02 -66.25
CA ILE A 557 35.10 -39.97 -65.23
C ILE A 557 36.16 -38.89 -65.45
N LEU A 558 37.41 -39.28 -65.68
CA LEU A 558 38.49 -38.33 -65.94
C LEU A 558 38.27 -37.52 -67.23
N GLU A 559 37.82 -38.16 -68.31
CA GLU A 559 37.50 -37.48 -69.57
C GLU A 559 36.35 -36.48 -69.42
N ARG A 560 35.24 -36.89 -68.78
CA ARG A 560 34.06 -36.03 -68.62
C ARG A 560 34.26 -34.94 -67.57
N SER A 561 35.07 -35.19 -66.54
CA SER A 561 35.41 -34.17 -65.53
C SER A 561 36.14 -32.97 -66.13
N LYS A 562 36.96 -33.16 -67.17
CA LYS A 562 37.64 -32.06 -67.87
C LYS A 562 36.66 -31.12 -68.56
N LEU A 563 35.59 -31.65 -69.14
CA LEU A 563 34.52 -30.87 -69.76
C LEU A 563 33.66 -30.19 -68.70
N PHE A 564 33.21 -30.94 -67.69
CA PHE A 564 32.34 -30.43 -66.63
C PHE A 564 32.99 -29.32 -65.79
N LEU A 565 34.27 -29.47 -65.44
CA LEU A 565 35.01 -28.47 -64.69
C LEU A 565 35.37 -27.23 -65.51
N HIS A 566 35.35 -27.31 -66.86
CA HIS A 566 35.56 -26.15 -67.73
C HIS A 566 34.32 -25.23 -67.77
N GLU A 567 33.13 -25.80 -67.66
CA GLU A 567 31.85 -25.07 -67.63
C GLU A 567 31.50 -24.50 -66.24
N SER A 568 32.22 -24.91 -65.19
CA SER A 568 31.97 -24.49 -63.80
C SER A 568 32.82 -23.25 -63.41
N PRO A 569 32.26 -22.27 -62.67
CA PRO A 569 33.05 -21.16 -62.12
C PRO A 569 34.19 -21.66 -61.23
N ARG A 570 35.41 -21.10 -61.40
CA ARG A 570 36.60 -21.56 -60.66
C ARG A 570 36.45 -21.50 -59.14
N GLU A 571 35.67 -20.55 -58.63
CA GLU A 571 35.39 -20.39 -57.21
C GLU A 571 34.63 -21.58 -56.60
N ASN A 572 33.90 -22.34 -57.42
CA ASN A 572 33.14 -23.51 -56.99
C ASN A 572 33.92 -24.83 -57.13
N VAL A 573 35.15 -24.78 -57.66
CA VAL A 573 35.96 -25.97 -57.93
C VAL A 573 37.03 -26.15 -56.86
N LYS A 574 36.76 -27.02 -55.88
CA LYS A 574 37.73 -27.36 -54.83
C LYS A 574 38.89 -28.24 -55.33
N ARG A 575 38.64 -29.07 -56.35
CA ARG A 575 39.59 -30.05 -56.88
C ARG A 575 39.55 -30.06 -58.39
N ASP A 576 40.69 -29.81 -59.01
CA ASP A 576 40.82 -29.77 -60.46
C ASP A 576 40.94 -31.17 -61.08
N SER A 577 40.86 -31.23 -62.40
CA SER A 577 40.98 -32.49 -63.16
C SER A 577 42.34 -33.17 -62.94
N ARG A 578 43.41 -32.39 -62.71
CA ARG A 578 44.75 -32.90 -62.41
C ARG A 578 44.79 -33.60 -61.05
N TRP A 579 44.09 -33.05 -60.06
CA TRP A 579 43.95 -33.68 -58.75
C TRP A 579 43.18 -35.00 -58.86
N LEU A 580 42.07 -35.04 -59.60
CA LEU A 580 41.30 -36.27 -59.81
C LEU A 580 42.12 -37.36 -60.50
N GLU A 581 42.94 -37.00 -61.50
CA GLU A 581 43.78 -37.94 -62.22
C GLU A 581 44.78 -38.67 -61.31
N LYS A 582 45.28 -37.98 -60.26
CA LYS A 582 46.22 -38.54 -59.28
C LYS A 582 45.54 -39.24 -58.11
N ASN A 583 44.35 -38.79 -57.71
CA ASN A 583 43.73 -39.18 -56.44
C ASN A 583 42.44 -40.00 -56.59
N LEU A 584 41.87 -40.14 -57.79
CA LEU A 584 40.69 -40.98 -58.02
C LEU A 584 41.11 -42.43 -58.26
N THR A 585 40.57 -43.33 -57.44
CA THR A 585 40.59 -44.78 -57.65
C THR A 585 39.16 -45.29 -57.79
N VAL A 586 38.95 -46.25 -58.69
CA VAL A 586 37.63 -46.87 -58.89
C VAL A 586 37.82 -48.37 -58.70
N GLN A 587 36.92 -49.00 -57.95
CA GLN A 587 37.02 -50.42 -57.64
C GLN A 587 35.64 -51.08 -57.64
N VAL A 588 35.55 -52.25 -58.27
CA VAL A 588 34.36 -53.09 -58.26
C VAL A 588 34.44 -54.06 -57.07
N VAL A 589 33.36 -54.10 -56.29
CA VAL A 589 33.19 -54.93 -55.09
C VAL A 589 31.97 -55.82 -55.24
N SER A 590 31.92 -56.92 -54.48
CA SER A 590 30.82 -57.89 -54.58
C SER A 590 29.45 -57.33 -54.21
N GLY A 591 29.41 -56.30 -53.35
CA GLY A 591 28.19 -55.58 -52.97
C GLY A 591 28.50 -54.37 -52.11
N ILE A 592 27.56 -53.43 -52.05
CA ILE A 592 27.64 -52.24 -51.20
C ILE A 592 26.32 -52.15 -50.44
N GLN A 593 26.42 -52.02 -49.13
CA GLN A 593 25.28 -51.84 -48.24
C GLN A 593 25.53 -50.63 -47.34
N VAL A 594 24.55 -49.76 -47.20
CA VAL A 594 24.59 -48.68 -46.21
C VAL A 594 23.62 -49.06 -45.11
N ARG A 595 24.16 -49.29 -43.92
CA ARG A 595 23.35 -49.52 -42.72
C ARG A 595 23.19 -48.18 -42.00
N ARG A 596 21.95 -47.70 -41.88
CA ARG A 596 21.59 -46.56 -41.03
C ARG A 596 21.05 -47.07 -39.72
N SER A 597 21.57 -46.60 -38.60
CA SER A 597 21.06 -46.91 -37.27
C SER A 597 20.89 -45.65 -36.45
N LEU A 598 19.82 -45.61 -35.65
CA LEU A 598 19.57 -44.49 -34.75
C LEU A 598 20.31 -44.71 -33.43
N LYS A 599 21.16 -43.75 -33.03
CA LYS A 599 21.98 -43.85 -31.82
C LYS A 599 21.08 -44.04 -30.58
N GLY A 600 21.36 -45.07 -29.79
CA GLY A 600 20.58 -45.38 -28.57
C GLY A 600 19.31 -46.19 -28.82
N HIS A 601 18.98 -46.53 -30.06
CA HIS A 601 17.86 -47.41 -30.41
C HIS A 601 18.35 -48.69 -31.09
N ASN A 602 17.58 -49.77 -30.94
CA ASN A 602 17.86 -51.06 -31.60
C ASN A 602 17.30 -51.14 -33.04
N LEU A 603 17.16 -50.00 -33.70
CA LEU A 603 16.58 -49.88 -35.03
C LEU A 603 17.67 -49.60 -36.05
N SER A 604 17.73 -50.43 -37.09
CA SER A 604 18.63 -50.19 -38.20
C SER A 604 17.98 -50.59 -39.51
N ASN A 605 18.12 -49.73 -40.52
CA ASN A 605 17.73 -50.03 -41.89
C ASN A 605 18.99 -50.28 -42.72
N THR A 606 18.97 -51.29 -43.60
CA THR A 606 20.09 -51.59 -44.48
C THR A 606 19.63 -51.49 -45.93
N GLU A 607 20.16 -50.51 -46.65
CA GLU A 607 19.88 -50.29 -48.06
C GLU A 607 21.05 -50.83 -48.91
N LYS A 608 20.73 -51.58 -49.97
CA LYS A 608 21.73 -51.96 -50.98
C LYS A 608 21.99 -50.76 -51.88
N ARG A 609 23.25 -50.40 -52.08
CA ARG A 609 23.66 -49.35 -53.01
C ARG A 609 24.42 -49.92 -54.20
N THR A 610 24.36 -49.19 -55.29
CA THR A 610 25.02 -49.53 -56.56
C THR A 610 26.41 -48.93 -56.65
N ALA A 611 26.62 -47.78 -56.01
CA ALA A 611 27.89 -47.11 -55.87
C ALA A 611 28.00 -46.41 -54.50
N ALA A 612 29.23 -46.23 -54.02
CA ALA A 612 29.54 -45.42 -52.85
C ALA A 612 30.91 -44.75 -53.03
N CYS A 613 31.10 -43.59 -52.43
CA CYS A 613 32.38 -42.90 -52.45
C CYS A 613 32.97 -42.86 -51.04
N ILE A 614 34.25 -43.22 -50.92
CA ILE A 614 35.01 -43.17 -49.67
C ILE A 614 36.15 -42.20 -49.89
N GLN A 615 36.32 -41.26 -48.96
CA GLN A 615 37.43 -40.32 -48.98
C GLN A 615 38.25 -40.47 -47.71
N GLU A 616 39.45 -41.03 -47.83
CA GLU A 616 40.41 -41.13 -46.73
C GLU A 616 41.45 -40.00 -46.82
N ARG A 617 41.81 -39.38 -45.70
CA ARG A 617 42.74 -38.23 -45.64
C ARG A 617 44.09 -38.45 -46.34
N TYR A 618 44.51 -39.70 -46.53
CA TYR A 618 45.82 -40.06 -47.11
C TYR A 618 45.74 -40.93 -48.37
N LYS A 619 44.57 -41.45 -48.78
CA LYS A 619 44.44 -42.38 -49.93
C LYS A 619 43.66 -41.82 -51.12
N GLY A 620 43.29 -40.54 -51.09
CA GLY A 620 42.53 -39.92 -52.17
C GLY A 620 41.05 -40.30 -52.16
N LEU A 621 40.41 -40.18 -53.32
CA LEU A 621 38.98 -40.45 -53.54
C LEU A 621 38.80 -41.85 -54.11
N GLN A 622 38.08 -42.72 -53.41
CA GLN A 622 37.79 -44.08 -53.86
C GLN A 622 36.30 -44.23 -54.20
N LEU A 623 36.00 -44.54 -55.45
CA LEU A 623 34.66 -44.87 -55.93
C LEU A 623 34.49 -46.39 -55.97
N LEU A 624 33.54 -46.90 -55.20
CA LEU A 624 33.19 -48.32 -55.15
C LEU A 624 31.94 -48.59 -55.98
N LEU A 625 31.93 -49.72 -56.69
CA LEU A 625 30.81 -50.16 -57.54
C LEU A 625 30.40 -51.60 -57.18
N ALA A 626 29.10 -51.87 -57.05
CA ALA A 626 28.60 -53.22 -56.82
C ALA A 626 28.54 -54.05 -58.13
N ARG A 627 28.96 -55.33 -58.06
CA ARG A 627 29.10 -56.26 -59.21
C ARG A 627 27.83 -56.50 -60.06
N ASN A 628 26.64 -56.16 -59.58
CA ASN A 628 25.37 -56.70 -60.11
C ASN A 628 24.49 -55.80 -60.98
N ASN A 629 24.97 -54.67 -61.52
CA ASN A 629 24.14 -53.84 -62.39
C ASN A 629 24.67 -53.72 -63.82
N SER A 630 23.88 -54.24 -64.77
CA SER A 630 23.96 -54.04 -66.23
C SER A 630 23.76 -52.57 -66.68
N HIS A 631 23.74 -51.62 -65.74
CA HIS A 631 23.47 -50.19 -65.95
C HIS A 631 24.59 -49.27 -65.41
N ILE A 632 25.87 -49.70 -65.48
CA ILE A 632 27.03 -48.84 -65.18
C ILE A 632 27.04 -47.57 -66.06
N SER A 633 26.36 -47.60 -67.22
CA SER A 633 26.18 -46.48 -68.14
C SER A 633 25.21 -45.38 -67.67
N ARG A 634 24.46 -45.57 -66.58
CA ARG A 634 23.52 -44.57 -66.02
C ARG A 634 24.01 -43.89 -64.72
N LEU A 635 25.29 -44.06 -64.35
CA LEU A 635 25.88 -43.30 -63.25
C LEU A 635 25.85 -41.81 -63.60
N ASN A 636 24.86 -41.11 -63.05
CA ASN A 636 24.73 -39.67 -63.18
C ASN A 636 25.89 -39.06 -62.40
N LEU A 637 26.88 -38.50 -63.11
CA LEU A 637 28.07 -37.83 -62.56
C LEU A 637 27.71 -36.73 -61.55
N PHE A 638 26.48 -36.23 -61.59
CA PHE A 638 25.89 -35.32 -60.59
C PHE A 638 25.94 -35.85 -59.15
N SER A 639 26.02 -37.17 -58.93
CA SER A 639 26.08 -37.76 -57.58
C SER A 639 27.49 -37.79 -56.96
N LEU A 640 28.55 -37.52 -57.73
CA LEU A 640 29.86 -37.19 -57.20
C LEU A 640 29.84 -35.74 -56.74
N TYR A 641 29.12 -35.47 -55.66
CA TYR A 641 29.26 -34.22 -54.91
C TYR A 641 30.71 -34.14 -54.41
N LEU A 642 31.56 -33.47 -55.18
CA LEU A 642 32.88 -33.00 -54.77
C LEU A 642 32.68 -31.84 -53.78
N TYR A 643 32.20 -32.16 -52.58
CA TYR A 643 32.34 -31.27 -51.42
C TYR A 643 33.77 -31.27 -50.89
#